data_AF-A0A6L8F2A0-F1
#
_entry.id   AF-A0A6L8F2A0-F1
#
_cell.length_a   1.000
_cell.length_b   1.000
_cell.length_c   1.000
_cell.angle_alpha   90.00
_cell.angle_beta   90.00
_cell.angle_gamma   90.00
#
_symmetry.space_group_name_H-M   'P 1'
#
loop_
_entity.id
_entity.type
_entity.pdbx_description
1 polymer ?
#
loop_
_entity_poly.entity_id
_entity_poly.type
_entity_poly.pdbx_seq_one_letter_code
_entity_poly.pdbx_strand_id
1 'polypeptide(L)'
;MRKLSLAAFLILLLNSAYLFSFGEPTLFYIFNVLLHIGLGIVLILPFYIYVYKHLGHRLQAHIQKQSTATLGQLGVIGITVGIITGIYLMIVGATTPYRWLLITHIISVSAGCLLFCIYLLRSAELLTPLLRKITVGVLVIVVIFPISAKLAQHYLPNERYLVKNPALPPTSMYEEGGGTTGHFFPASVETETGALIPTDFFLTSETCAAKGCHPDIYQQWNESAHHFSSFNNQWYRKSIIYMQEVNGIQPSKWCGGCHDPAILLNGVMDKPIRENLHTPAAQAGLACTACHSIERVKDTMGNSGYVIKYPPLHDIAASDNPIIRNLHNYLIRLDPEPHKKSFLKPFHRQNTAEFCSTCHKVHLDEPVNNFRWVRGFNDYDQWQKSGVSHQGALSFYYPETAKKCVDCHMPLVDSTDAANINGKVHNHRFPAANTALPFVNQHPDQLKAVTDFLQDEVVTLDLFSDGAPIPSAGVEVPRNEGTRIDVVVRTRGVGHRFPAGTIDAFDIWLEVKATDENGKIVFWNGRIAASDGNGPVDPSAHFYRAYMLDAHGNLINKRNAWALRTVLYSNTIPPGAADTVRYRLEIPPDCGDILTLEAKLNYRKFNWWHTQWAYAGVRDPEDTDFQVDKGYDDGKWVWTGDTSDVAGKIKAIPNLPITEMAAATATLKVVGTVPLPSTEVSENTRERWNDYGIGLLLQGDLKAAETAFLKVTEIEPGYLDGWVNVARVRIEEGEMQGAETMLEKAFEIQKTLPPENLHRAKVHYFYALVQETHGNYDIAIEHLQHAAAQFPRDTRVRNRLGRMHFLKREYETALTEFQKTLTVDPEDLDAHYNMMRCYRALKNPSLAAKSQKLYLRFKADESVDAITGIPRRADPNVNRERQPIHEHTNSYEPPSNP
;
A
#
# COMPACT_ATOMS: atom_id res chain seq x y z
N MET A 1 10.28 -36.00 -51.38
CA MET A 1 10.40 -35.57 -49.96
C MET A 1 11.22 -34.29 -49.72
N ARG A 2 12.26 -33.92 -50.51
CA ARG A 2 13.14 -32.76 -50.22
C ARG A 2 12.45 -31.36 -50.16
N LYS A 3 11.45 -31.09 -51.03
CA LYS A 3 10.80 -29.75 -51.10
C LYS A 3 9.80 -29.50 -49.97
N LEU A 4 9.03 -30.52 -49.58
CA LEU A 4 8.00 -30.40 -48.54
C LEU A 4 8.63 -30.18 -47.15
N SER A 5 9.71 -30.92 -46.84
CA SER A 5 10.45 -30.75 -45.58
C SER A 5 11.12 -29.38 -45.48
N LEU A 6 11.65 -28.85 -46.59
CA LEU A 6 12.20 -27.49 -46.62
C LEU A 6 11.12 -26.42 -46.43
N ALA A 7 9.95 -26.58 -47.06
CA ALA A 7 8.83 -25.66 -46.87
C ALA A 7 8.35 -25.66 -45.41
N ALA A 8 8.13 -26.84 -44.82
CA ALA A 8 7.76 -26.97 -43.41
C ALA A 8 8.82 -26.36 -42.46
N PHE A 9 10.11 -26.55 -42.77
CA PHE A 9 11.21 -25.93 -42.01
C PHE A 9 11.20 -24.40 -42.09
N LEU A 10 10.98 -23.81 -43.28
CA LEU A 10 10.89 -22.35 -43.43
C LEU A 10 9.64 -21.77 -42.72
N ILE A 11 8.52 -22.49 -42.76
CA ILE A 11 7.30 -22.12 -42.01
C ILE A 11 7.57 -22.16 -40.51
N LEU A 12 8.25 -23.20 -40.01
CA LEU A 12 8.66 -23.30 -38.61
C LEU A 12 9.50 -22.09 -38.21
N LEU A 13 10.46 -21.66 -39.03
CA LEU A 13 11.28 -20.47 -38.72
C LEU A 13 10.45 -19.18 -38.62
N LEU A 14 9.52 -18.95 -39.55
CA LEU A 14 8.62 -17.79 -39.51
C LEU A 14 7.70 -17.83 -38.28
N ASN A 15 7.16 -19.00 -37.96
CA ASN A 15 6.35 -19.21 -36.77
C ASN A 15 7.16 -19.00 -35.47
N SER A 16 8.41 -19.47 -35.39
CA SER A 16 9.32 -19.18 -34.27
C SER A 16 9.58 -17.68 -34.12
N ALA A 17 9.81 -16.97 -35.23
CA ALA A 17 9.99 -15.51 -35.21
C ALA A 17 8.74 -14.80 -34.66
N TYR A 18 7.54 -15.25 -35.05
CA TYR A 18 6.28 -14.75 -34.49
C TYR A 18 6.15 -15.03 -32.99
N LEU A 19 6.37 -16.27 -32.55
CA LEU A 19 6.27 -16.66 -31.13
C LEU A 19 7.29 -15.97 -30.24
N PHE A 20 8.49 -15.68 -30.75
CA PHE A 20 9.47 -14.89 -30.01
C PHE A 20 9.05 -13.41 -29.89
N SER A 21 8.37 -12.89 -30.90
CA SER A 21 7.96 -11.48 -30.98
C SER A 21 6.76 -11.17 -30.06
N PHE A 22 5.79 -12.08 -30.00
CA PHE A 22 4.52 -11.88 -29.30
C PHE A 22 4.32 -12.91 -28.19
N GLY A 23 3.35 -12.66 -27.32
CA GLY A 23 3.00 -13.54 -26.21
C GLY A 23 1.55 -13.30 -25.80
N GLU A 24 0.67 -13.13 -26.78
CA GLU A 24 -0.67 -12.58 -26.54
C GLU A 24 -1.66 -13.68 -26.15
N PRO A 25 -2.56 -13.44 -25.18
CA PRO A 25 -3.57 -14.41 -24.75
C PRO A 25 -4.74 -14.50 -25.73
N THR A 26 -4.44 -14.98 -26.95
CA THR A 26 -5.40 -15.15 -28.03
C THR A 26 -5.38 -16.58 -28.54
N LEU A 27 -6.52 -17.05 -29.06
CA LEU A 27 -6.63 -18.36 -29.71
C LEU A 27 -5.65 -18.49 -30.89
N PHE A 28 -5.42 -17.39 -31.63
CA PHE A 28 -4.46 -17.37 -32.73
C PHE A 28 -3.02 -17.62 -32.28
N TYR A 29 -2.61 -17.03 -31.15
CA TYR A 29 -1.28 -17.26 -30.59
C TYR A 29 -1.12 -18.70 -30.08
N ILE A 30 -2.11 -19.21 -29.34
CA ILE A 30 -2.11 -20.60 -28.86
C ILE A 30 -2.05 -21.59 -30.02
N PHE A 31 -2.79 -21.34 -31.10
CA PHE A 31 -2.69 -22.13 -32.32
C PHE A 31 -1.27 -22.11 -32.90
N ASN A 32 -0.59 -20.97 -32.89
CA ASN A 32 0.80 -20.88 -33.36
C ASN A 32 1.78 -21.65 -32.46
N VAL A 33 1.54 -21.73 -31.15
CA VAL A 33 2.33 -22.57 -30.22
C VAL A 33 2.14 -24.05 -30.56
N LEU A 34 0.89 -24.49 -30.74
CA LEU A 34 0.59 -25.86 -31.16
C LEU A 34 1.18 -26.19 -32.54
N LEU A 35 1.11 -25.23 -33.47
CA LEU A 35 1.70 -25.35 -34.80
C LEU A 35 3.23 -25.48 -34.73
N HIS A 36 3.90 -24.73 -33.86
CA HIS A 36 5.34 -24.83 -33.63
C HIS A 36 5.74 -26.24 -33.22
N ILE A 37 5.06 -26.79 -32.21
CA ILE A 37 5.31 -28.13 -31.68
C ILE A 37 5.03 -29.18 -32.75
N GLY A 38 3.88 -29.08 -33.43
CA GLY A 38 3.50 -30.01 -34.50
C GLY A 38 4.50 -30.02 -35.65
N LEU A 39 4.90 -28.85 -36.15
CA LEU A 39 5.92 -28.72 -37.19
C LEU A 39 7.28 -29.25 -36.72
N GLY A 40 7.67 -28.97 -35.48
CA GLY A 40 8.88 -29.50 -34.86
C GLY A 40 8.91 -31.04 -34.90
N ILE A 41 7.86 -31.68 -34.38
CA ILE A 41 7.73 -33.15 -34.34
C ILE A 41 7.80 -33.75 -35.74
N VAL A 42 7.06 -33.19 -36.71
CA VAL A 42 7.05 -33.65 -38.10
C VAL A 42 8.45 -33.55 -38.74
N LEU A 43 9.25 -32.56 -38.35
CA LEU A 43 10.59 -32.34 -38.89
C LEU A 43 11.70 -33.19 -38.24
N ILE A 44 11.46 -33.82 -37.08
CA ILE A 44 12.43 -34.69 -36.40
C ILE A 44 12.84 -35.86 -37.29
N LEU A 45 11.88 -36.61 -37.86
CA LEU A 45 12.18 -37.80 -38.67
C LEU A 45 12.95 -37.46 -39.97
N PRO A 46 12.53 -36.48 -40.79
CA PRO A 46 13.32 -36.01 -41.94
C PRO A 46 14.72 -35.54 -41.55
N PHE A 47 14.87 -34.84 -40.43
CA PHE A 47 16.16 -34.39 -39.93
C PHE A 47 17.04 -35.57 -39.52
N TYR A 48 16.51 -36.56 -38.79
CA TYR A 48 17.21 -37.78 -38.43
C TYR A 48 17.69 -38.56 -39.67
N ILE A 49 16.83 -38.73 -40.67
CA ILE A 49 17.19 -39.38 -41.94
C ILE A 49 18.32 -38.61 -42.65
N TYR A 50 18.26 -37.28 -42.65
CA TYR A 50 19.34 -36.45 -43.21
C TYR A 50 20.66 -36.66 -42.47
N VAL A 51 20.64 -36.62 -41.13
CA VAL A 51 21.81 -36.86 -40.29
C VAL A 51 22.37 -38.25 -40.55
N TYR A 52 21.55 -39.31 -40.50
CA TYR A 52 21.98 -40.70 -40.75
C TYR A 52 22.64 -40.88 -42.11
N LYS A 53 22.02 -40.36 -43.18
CA LYS A 53 22.56 -40.47 -44.55
C LYS A 53 23.86 -39.69 -44.76
N HIS A 54 24.04 -38.55 -44.10
CA HIS A 54 25.23 -37.70 -44.27
C HIS A 54 26.34 -37.93 -43.24
N LEU A 55 26.05 -38.51 -42.07
CA LEU A 55 27.06 -39.02 -41.13
C LEU A 55 27.62 -40.37 -41.61
N GLY A 56 26.77 -41.27 -42.12
CA GLY A 56 27.19 -42.60 -42.59
C GLY A 56 28.07 -42.59 -43.83
N HIS A 57 27.99 -41.55 -44.68
CA HIS A 57 28.78 -41.42 -45.91
C HIS A 57 30.11 -40.64 -45.75
N ARG A 58 30.50 -40.29 -44.51
CA ARG A 58 31.68 -39.44 -44.24
C ARG A 58 32.88 -40.16 -43.61
N LEU A 59 32.95 -41.49 -43.73
CA LEU A 59 34.22 -42.20 -43.53
C LEU A 59 35.10 -42.21 -44.80
N GLN A 60 34.61 -41.69 -45.94
CA GLN A 60 35.32 -41.84 -47.21
C GLN A 60 35.01 -40.72 -48.24
N ALA A 61 35.41 -39.47 -47.99
CA ALA A 61 35.60 -38.48 -49.07
C ALA A 61 36.44 -37.26 -48.63
N HIS A 62 37.30 -36.84 -49.55
CA HIS A 62 38.50 -36.04 -49.38
C HIS A 62 38.29 -34.51 -49.19
N ILE A 63 39.39 -33.90 -48.75
CA ILE A 63 39.63 -32.49 -48.40
C ILE A 63 39.54 -31.59 -49.64
N GLN A 64 38.50 -30.76 -49.75
CA GLN A 64 38.59 -29.50 -50.54
C GLN A 64 37.54 -28.42 -50.23
N LYS A 65 36.63 -28.61 -49.26
CA LYS A 65 35.67 -27.59 -48.81
C LYS A 65 35.43 -27.64 -47.29
N GLN A 66 36.53 -27.61 -46.53
CA GLN A 66 36.54 -27.85 -45.08
C GLN A 66 35.66 -26.85 -44.31
N SER A 67 35.73 -25.55 -44.63
CA SER A 67 34.94 -24.52 -43.94
C SER A 67 33.42 -24.65 -44.12
N THR A 68 32.95 -24.99 -45.32
CA THR A 68 31.52 -25.20 -45.57
C THR A 68 30.98 -26.48 -44.92
N ALA A 69 31.80 -27.51 -44.78
CA ALA A 69 31.43 -28.75 -44.10
C ALA A 69 31.32 -28.56 -42.58
N THR A 70 32.19 -27.73 -41.99
CA THR A 70 32.17 -27.38 -40.57
C THR A 70 30.93 -26.58 -40.19
N LEU A 71 30.53 -25.59 -41.00
CA LEU A 71 29.29 -24.81 -40.76
C LEU A 71 28.05 -25.70 -40.74
N GLY A 72 27.96 -26.67 -41.66
CA GLY A 72 26.86 -27.64 -41.68
C GLY A 72 26.86 -28.58 -40.46
N GLN A 73 28.03 -29.03 -40.01
CA GLN A 73 28.17 -29.87 -38.80
C GLN A 73 27.76 -29.13 -37.53
N LEU A 74 28.25 -27.91 -37.34
CA LEU A 74 27.85 -27.05 -36.22
C LEU A 74 26.34 -26.74 -36.26
N GLY A 75 25.79 -26.52 -37.45
CA GLY A 75 24.35 -26.37 -37.65
C GLY A 75 23.54 -27.60 -37.20
N VAL A 76 23.96 -28.79 -37.61
CA VAL A 76 23.33 -30.06 -37.20
C VAL A 76 23.44 -30.29 -35.70
N ILE A 77 24.59 -30.01 -35.09
CA ILE A 77 24.79 -30.13 -33.62
C ILE A 77 23.82 -29.20 -32.89
N GLY A 78 23.76 -27.92 -33.28
CA GLY A 78 22.85 -26.94 -32.68
C GLY A 78 21.38 -27.35 -32.78
N ILE A 79 20.93 -27.82 -33.96
CA ILE A 79 19.56 -28.32 -34.15
C ILE A 79 19.31 -29.58 -33.31
N THR A 80 20.28 -30.49 -33.19
CA THR A 80 20.15 -31.71 -32.39
C THR A 80 20.00 -31.38 -30.90
N VAL A 81 20.83 -30.48 -30.37
CA VAL A 81 20.68 -29.95 -29.00
C VAL A 81 19.32 -29.28 -28.83
N GLY A 82 18.89 -28.48 -29.81
CA GLY A 82 17.56 -27.88 -29.86
C GLY A 82 16.43 -28.90 -29.79
N ILE A 83 16.50 -29.99 -30.54
CA ILE A 83 15.49 -31.07 -30.52
C ILE A 83 15.45 -31.75 -29.14
N ILE A 84 16.61 -32.12 -28.58
CA ILE A 84 16.68 -32.78 -27.27
C ILE A 84 16.10 -31.88 -26.17
N THR A 85 16.53 -30.62 -26.13
CA THR A 85 16.03 -29.64 -25.16
C THR A 85 14.55 -29.33 -25.38
N GLY A 86 14.07 -29.31 -26.63
CA GLY A 86 12.65 -29.13 -26.98
C GLY A 86 11.77 -30.29 -26.54
N ILE A 87 12.19 -31.53 -26.77
CA ILE A 87 11.49 -32.74 -26.27
C ILE A 87 11.42 -32.71 -24.75
N TYR A 88 12.51 -32.33 -24.08
CA TYR A 88 12.53 -32.25 -22.63
C TYR A 88 11.59 -31.15 -22.12
N LEU A 89 11.56 -29.96 -22.75
CA LEU A 89 10.60 -28.89 -22.46
C LEU A 89 9.15 -29.33 -22.65
N MET A 90 8.85 -30.20 -23.62
CA MET A 90 7.49 -30.75 -23.79
C MET A 90 7.03 -31.58 -22.59
N ILE A 91 7.95 -32.08 -21.76
CA ILE A 91 7.66 -32.88 -20.57
C ILE A 91 7.63 -31.99 -19.32
N VAL A 92 8.66 -31.17 -19.12
CA VAL A 92 8.83 -30.38 -17.88
C VAL A 92 8.15 -29.01 -17.94
N GLY A 93 7.81 -28.52 -19.13
CA GLY A 93 7.31 -27.16 -19.36
C GLY A 93 8.41 -26.10 -19.38
N ALA A 94 8.07 -24.92 -19.88
CA ALA A 94 8.92 -23.73 -19.89
C ALA A 94 8.67 -22.83 -18.66
N THR A 95 8.44 -23.44 -17.49
CA THR A 95 8.25 -22.72 -16.21
C THR A 95 9.55 -22.10 -15.70
N THR A 96 9.49 -21.23 -14.69
CA THR A 96 10.66 -20.47 -14.22
C THR A 96 11.86 -21.36 -13.85
N PRO A 97 11.71 -22.50 -13.14
CA PRO A 97 12.83 -23.39 -12.82
C PRO A 97 13.54 -23.98 -14.06
N TYR A 98 12.82 -24.15 -15.18
CA TYR A 98 13.35 -24.71 -16.43
C TYR A 98 13.64 -23.64 -17.49
N ARG A 99 13.64 -22.36 -17.12
CA ARG A 99 13.85 -21.26 -18.07
C ARG A 99 15.22 -21.31 -18.75
N TRP A 100 16.25 -21.82 -18.08
CA TRP A 100 17.58 -22.03 -18.67
C TRP A 100 17.53 -23.02 -19.84
N LEU A 101 16.65 -24.02 -19.77
CA LEU A 101 16.46 -25.02 -20.81
C LEU A 101 15.75 -24.41 -22.02
N LEU A 102 14.75 -23.54 -21.80
CA LEU A 102 14.11 -22.75 -22.87
C LEU A 102 15.14 -21.87 -23.57
N ILE A 103 15.97 -21.14 -22.81
CA ILE A 103 17.03 -20.30 -23.37
C ILE A 103 18.01 -21.15 -24.19
N THR A 104 18.42 -22.31 -23.66
CA THR A 104 19.30 -23.25 -24.36
C THR A 104 18.67 -23.74 -25.66
N HIS A 105 17.37 -24.10 -25.65
CA HIS A 105 16.61 -24.49 -26.84
C HIS A 105 16.63 -23.37 -27.89
N ILE A 106 16.21 -22.15 -27.51
CA ILE A 106 16.13 -21.00 -28.41
C ILE A 106 17.49 -20.68 -29.02
N ILE A 107 18.56 -20.59 -28.21
CA ILE A 107 19.90 -20.23 -28.70
C ILE A 107 20.45 -21.33 -29.61
N SER A 108 20.41 -22.60 -29.18
CA SER A 108 20.97 -23.71 -29.93
C SER A 108 20.26 -23.94 -31.26
N VAL A 109 18.91 -23.88 -31.27
CA VAL A 109 18.12 -24.06 -32.48
C VAL A 109 18.26 -22.86 -33.42
N SER A 110 18.27 -21.62 -32.90
CA SER A 110 18.41 -20.42 -33.74
C SER A 110 19.79 -20.36 -34.41
N ALA A 111 20.86 -20.56 -33.65
CA ALA A 111 22.22 -20.62 -34.19
C ALA A 111 22.38 -21.81 -35.14
N GLY A 112 21.86 -22.98 -34.76
CA GLY A 112 21.90 -24.20 -35.57
C GLY A 112 21.19 -24.03 -36.92
N CYS A 113 19.98 -23.50 -36.91
CA CYS A 113 19.20 -23.21 -38.11
C CYS A 113 19.86 -22.15 -38.99
N LEU A 114 20.43 -21.09 -38.42
CA LEU A 114 21.14 -20.06 -39.19
C LEU A 114 22.34 -20.65 -39.92
N LEU A 115 23.20 -21.38 -39.21
CA LEU A 115 24.39 -22.02 -39.78
C LEU A 115 24.01 -23.08 -40.83
N PHE A 116 22.96 -23.85 -40.56
CA PHE A 116 22.43 -24.84 -41.50
C PHE A 116 21.87 -24.18 -42.77
N CYS A 117 21.13 -23.07 -42.64
CA CYS A 117 20.64 -22.32 -43.80
C CYS A 117 21.77 -21.71 -44.62
N ILE A 118 22.79 -21.14 -43.98
CA ILE A 118 23.99 -20.62 -44.67
C ILE A 118 24.68 -21.75 -45.44
N TYR A 119 24.80 -22.93 -44.84
CA TYR A 119 25.33 -24.13 -45.51
C TYR A 119 24.48 -24.52 -46.74
N LEU A 120 23.15 -24.58 -46.61
CA LEU A 120 22.25 -24.88 -47.73
C LEU A 120 22.37 -23.85 -48.87
N LEU A 121 22.49 -22.57 -48.54
CA LEU A 121 22.64 -21.48 -49.51
C LEU A 121 23.97 -21.58 -50.29
N ARG A 122 25.06 -21.96 -49.60
CA ARG A 122 26.42 -22.13 -50.20
C ARG A 122 26.59 -23.42 -51.00
N SER A 123 25.76 -24.42 -50.75
CA SER A 123 25.76 -25.69 -51.50
C SER A 123 24.89 -25.60 -52.77
N ALA A 124 25.52 -25.34 -53.91
CA ALA A 124 24.85 -25.09 -55.19
C ALA A 124 23.93 -26.23 -55.69
N GLU A 125 24.14 -27.47 -55.23
CA GLU A 125 23.38 -28.65 -55.64
C GLU A 125 22.08 -28.88 -54.84
N LEU A 126 21.87 -28.15 -53.73
CA LEU A 126 20.79 -28.43 -52.77
C LEU A 126 19.52 -27.59 -52.97
N LEU A 127 19.60 -26.41 -53.61
CA LEU A 127 18.47 -25.47 -53.74
C LEU A 127 18.33 -24.92 -55.16
N THR A 128 17.10 -24.88 -55.68
CA THR A 128 16.78 -24.14 -56.92
C THR A 128 16.91 -22.63 -56.72
N PRO A 129 17.11 -21.81 -57.78
CA PRO A 129 17.24 -20.35 -57.67
C PRO A 129 16.07 -19.65 -56.95
N LEU A 130 14.83 -20.11 -57.19
CA LEU A 130 13.64 -19.58 -56.52
C LEU A 130 13.66 -19.87 -55.02
N LEU A 131 13.90 -21.12 -54.62
CA LEU A 131 14.04 -21.52 -53.22
C LEU A 131 15.16 -20.76 -52.50
N ARG A 132 16.28 -20.49 -53.17
CA ARG A 132 17.37 -19.68 -52.61
C ARG A 132 16.91 -18.26 -52.26
N LYS A 133 16.16 -17.60 -53.14
CA LYS A 133 15.59 -16.26 -52.87
C LYS A 133 14.60 -16.30 -51.70
N ILE A 134 13.72 -17.30 -51.67
CA ILE A 134 12.75 -17.48 -50.57
C ILE A 134 13.47 -17.70 -49.24
N THR A 135 14.47 -18.59 -49.19
CA THR A 135 15.24 -18.86 -47.97
C THR A 135 15.96 -17.61 -47.47
N VAL A 136 16.57 -16.80 -48.36
CA VAL A 136 17.19 -15.52 -47.96
C VAL A 136 16.13 -14.56 -47.42
N GLY A 137 15.00 -14.39 -48.10
CA GLY A 137 13.91 -13.53 -47.63
C GLY A 137 13.38 -13.94 -46.25
N VAL A 138 13.17 -15.24 -46.02
CA VAL A 138 12.75 -15.77 -44.71
C VAL A 138 13.80 -15.48 -43.63
N LEU A 139 15.09 -15.70 -43.90
CA LEU A 139 16.15 -15.42 -42.91
C LEU A 139 16.20 -13.93 -42.54
N VAL A 140 16.03 -13.03 -43.52
CA VAL A 140 15.97 -11.59 -43.28
C VAL A 140 14.78 -11.25 -42.38
N ILE A 141 13.60 -11.80 -42.68
CA ILE A 141 12.39 -11.58 -41.87
C ILE A 141 12.58 -12.13 -40.45
N VAL A 142 13.08 -13.35 -40.28
CA VAL A 142 13.26 -14.01 -38.98
C VAL A 142 14.21 -13.24 -38.07
N VAL A 143 15.15 -12.48 -38.61
CA VAL A 143 16.06 -11.63 -37.83
C VAL A 143 15.46 -10.24 -37.60
N ILE A 144 14.98 -9.56 -38.65
CA ILE A 144 14.54 -8.16 -38.56
C ILE A 144 13.21 -8.04 -37.81
N PHE A 145 12.26 -8.94 -38.08
CA PHE A 145 10.91 -8.83 -37.55
C PHE A 145 10.87 -8.87 -36.01
N PRO A 146 11.53 -9.83 -35.34
CA PRO A 146 11.45 -9.90 -33.88
C PRO A 146 12.19 -8.75 -33.20
N ILE A 147 13.31 -8.31 -33.75
CA ILE A 147 14.03 -7.13 -33.25
C ILE A 147 13.13 -5.90 -33.35
N SER A 148 12.53 -5.67 -34.53
CA SER A 148 11.64 -4.53 -34.75
C SER A 148 10.42 -4.57 -33.83
N ALA A 149 9.81 -5.74 -33.64
CA ALA A 149 8.67 -5.92 -32.75
C ALA A 149 9.03 -5.64 -31.28
N LYS A 150 10.19 -6.11 -30.80
CA LYS A 150 10.65 -5.85 -29.43
C LYS A 150 11.02 -4.38 -29.21
N LEU A 151 11.68 -3.74 -30.18
CA LEU A 151 11.97 -2.31 -30.12
C LEU A 151 10.67 -1.48 -30.10
N ALA A 152 9.70 -1.80 -30.94
CA ALA A 152 8.39 -1.13 -30.94
C ALA A 152 7.68 -1.28 -29.60
N GLN A 153 7.65 -2.49 -29.02
CA GLN A 153 7.04 -2.73 -27.70
C GLN A 153 7.77 -2.00 -26.56
N HIS A 154 9.08 -1.79 -26.69
CA HIS A 154 9.88 -1.08 -25.68
C HIS A 154 9.69 0.45 -25.75
N TYR A 155 9.68 1.02 -26.95
CA TYR A 155 9.59 2.47 -27.14
C TYR A 155 8.16 3.01 -27.26
N LEU A 156 7.17 2.16 -27.54
CA LEU A 156 5.74 2.52 -27.63
C LEU A 156 4.95 1.72 -26.58
N PRO A 157 5.05 2.07 -25.28
CA PRO A 157 4.31 1.39 -24.23
C PRO A 157 2.80 1.56 -24.43
N ASN A 158 2.04 0.52 -24.08
CA ASN A 158 0.58 0.57 -24.15
C ASN A 158 0.06 1.57 -23.10
N GLU A 159 -0.55 2.66 -23.56
CA GLU A 159 -1.07 3.73 -22.70
C GLU A 159 -2.10 3.23 -21.68
N ARG A 160 -2.78 2.10 -21.95
CA ARG A 160 -3.74 1.49 -21.02
C ARG A 160 -3.11 1.06 -19.69
N TYR A 161 -1.80 0.84 -19.64
CA TYR A 161 -1.09 0.40 -18.44
C TYR A 161 -0.50 1.55 -17.63
N LEU A 162 -0.59 2.79 -18.12
CA LEU A 162 -0.12 3.98 -17.41
C LEU A 162 -1.20 4.47 -16.44
N VAL A 163 -0.83 4.66 -15.18
CA VAL A 163 -1.71 5.34 -14.21
C VAL A 163 -1.53 6.84 -14.35
N LYS A 164 -2.61 7.57 -14.68
CA LYS A 164 -2.57 9.01 -14.91
C LYS A 164 -3.73 9.69 -14.20
N ASN A 165 -3.42 10.58 -13.28
CA ASN A 165 -4.43 11.42 -12.65
C ASN A 165 -5.04 12.42 -13.66
N PRO A 166 -6.35 12.68 -13.57
CA PRO A 166 -6.99 13.70 -14.40
C PRO A 166 -6.49 15.09 -13.99
N ALA A 167 -6.16 15.94 -14.98
CA ALA A 167 -5.76 17.32 -14.72
C ALA A 167 -6.86 18.15 -14.04
N LEU A 168 -8.12 17.78 -14.27
CA LEU A 168 -9.28 18.33 -13.57
C LEU A 168 -10.19 17.16 -13.20
N PRO A 169 -10.17 16.69 -11.94
CA PRO A 169 -11.02 15.58 -11.52
C PRO A 169 -12.52 15.92 -11.60
N PRO A 170 -13.38 14.90 -11.48
CA PRO A 170 -14.81 15.06 -11.32
C PRO A 170 -15.17 16.08 -10.22
N THR A 171 -16.21 16.87 -10.44
CA THR A 171 -16.61 17.93 -9.51
C THR A 171 -17.62 17.48 -8.45
N SER A 172 -18.06 16.23 -8.53
CA SER A 172 -18.87 15.52 -7.53
C SER A 172 -18.75 14.02 -7.76
N MET A 173 -19.12 13.20 -6.77
CA MET A 173 -19.09 11.73 -6.92
C MET A 173 -20.10 11.22 -7.97
N TYR A 174 -21.13 12.01 -8.31
CA TYR A 174 -22.07 11.69 -9.40
C TYR A 174 -21.39 11.60 -10.78
N GLU A 175 -20.20 12.18 -10.93
CA GLU A 175 -19.39 12.19 -12.15
C GLU A 175 -18.22 11.17 -12.09
N GLU A 176 -18.08 10.43 -10.99
CA GLU A 176 -17.04 9.40 -10.81
C GLU A 176 -17.48 8.04 -11.37
N GLY A 177 -16.51 7.18 -11.71
CA GLY A 177 -16.80 5.86 -12.28
C GLY A 177 -17.61 5.93 -13.59
N GLY A 178 -18.63 5.09 -13.69
CA GLY A 178 -19.62 5.14 -14.77
C GLY A 178 -20.69 6.22 -14.62
N GLY A 179 -20.58 7.11 -13.63
CA GLY A 179 -21.60 8.11 -13.27
C GLY A 179 -22.89 7.48 -12.72
N THR A 180 -23.94 8.30 -12.56
CA THR A 180 -25.23 7.87 -11.98
C THR A 180 -25.97 6.78 -12.74
N THR A 181 -25.66 6.60 -14.03
CA THR A 181 -26.25 5.56 -14.88
C THR A 181 -25.42 4.27 -14.91
N GLY A 182 -24.22 4.28 -14.30
CA GLY A 182 -23.34 3.11 -14.28
C GLY A 182 -23.87 2.00 -13.37
N HIS A 183 -23.70 0.74 -13.79
CA HIS A 183 -24.15 -0.43 -13.03
C HIS A 183 -23.58 -0.52 -11.62
N PHE A 184 -22.44 0.11 -11.34
CA PHE A 184 -21.73 -0.05 -10.06
C PHE A 184 -21.78 1.21 -9.19
N PHE A 185 -22.46 2.26 -9.64
CA PHE A 185 -22.58 3.52 -8.89
C PHE A 185 -23.10 3.26 -7.47
N PRO A 186 -22.50 3.87 -6.42
CA PRO A 186 -21.45 4.90 -6.45
C PRO A 186 -20.00 4.43 -6.37
N ALA A 187 -19.70 3.15 -6.59
CA ALA A 187 -18.32 2.69 -6.75
C ALA A 187 -17.72 3.17 -8.08
N SER A 188 -16.43 3.48 -8.08
CA SER A 188 -15.73 3.94 -9.28
C SER A 188 -15.29 2.79 -10.20
N VAL A 189 -15.55 1.53 -9.85
CA VAL A 189 -15.18 0.38 -10.69
C VAL A 189 -15.98 0.37 -12.00
N GLU A 190 -15.33 -0.09 -13.07
CA GLU A 190 -15.94 -0.31 -14.39
C GLU A 190 -15.49 -1.67 -14.96
N THR A 191 -16.25 -2.20 -15.93
CA THR A 191 -15.87 -3.38 -16.71
C THR A 191 -15.45 -2.98 -18.12
N GLU A 192 -14.58 -3.76 -18.78
CA GLU A 192 -14.08 -3.44 -20.14
C GLU A 192 -15.22 -3.26 -21.17
N THR A 193 -16.34 -3.95 -20.98
CA THR A 193 -17.51 -3.91 -21.88
C THR A 193 -18.66 -3.05 -21.36
N GLY A 194 -18.58 -2.56 -20.11
CA GLY A 194 -19.69 -1.95 -19.39
C GLY A 194 -20.77 -2.94 -18.92
N ALA A 195 -20.68 -4.22 -19.27
CA ALA A 195 -21.63 -5.26 -18.85
C ALA A 195 -21.25 -5.90 -17.51
N LEU A 196 -22.20 -6.61 -16.91
CA LEU A 196 -21.99 -7.42 -15.71
C LEU A 196 -21.05 -8.60 -16.00
N ILE A 197 -20.31 -9.03 -14.98
CA ILE A 197 -19.40 -10.18 -15.04
C ILE A 197 -20.08 -11.41 -14.42
N PRO A 198 -20.01 -12.59 -15.06
CA PRO A 198 -20.51 -13.84 -14.48
C PRO A 198 -19.91 -14.16 -13.11
N THR A 199 -20.71 -14.78 -12.24
CA THR A 199 -20.35 -14.97 -10.82
C THR A 199 -19.21 -15.96 -10.64
N ASP A 200 -19.21 -17.03 -11.43
CA ASP A 200 -18.22 -18.10 -11.45
C ASP A 200 -16.79 -17.60 -11.64
N PHE A 201 -16.61 -16.47 -12.33
CA PHE A 201 -15.31 -15.82 -12.54
C PHE A 201 -14.49 -15.57 -11.27
N PHE A 202 -15.18 -15.32 -10.14
CA PHE A 202 -14.55 -15.00 -8.85
C PHE A 202 -14.46 -16.20 -7.91
N LEU A 203 -15.10 -17.32 -8.26
CA LEU A 203 -15.23 -18.48 -7.37
C LEU A 203 -14.11 -19.52 -7.56
N THR A 204 -13.22 -19.32 -8.52
CA THR A 204 -12.24 -20.33 -8.94
C THR A 204 -10.84 -20.10 -8.38
N SER A 205 -10.65 -19.36 -7.28
CA SER A 205 -9.31 -19.07 -6.72
C SER A 205 -8.51 -20.34 -6.38
N GLU A 206 -9.17 -21.40 -5.90
CA GLU A 206 -8.53 -22.69 -5.64
C GLU A 206 -7.91 -23.31 -6.90
N THR A 207 -8.48 -23.05 -8.08
CA THR A 207 -7.95 -23.57 -9.34
C THR A 207 -6.58 -22.99 -9.69
N CYS A 208 -6.21 -21.83 -9.14
CA CYS A 208 -4.87 -21.26 -9.28
C CYS A 208 -3.80 -22.10 -8.56
N ALA A 209 -4.16 -22.74 -7.44
CA ALA A 209 -3.30 -23.67 -6.70
C ALA A 209 -3.21 -25.05 -7.37
N ALA A 210 -4.22 -25.42 -8.15
CA ALA A 210 -4.33 -26.74 -8.72
C ALA A 210 -3.09 -27.15 -9.53
N LYS A 211 -2.74 -28.44 -9.42
CA LYS A 211 -1.58 -29.03 -10.11
C LYS A 211 -0.24 -28.33 -9.80
N GLY A 212 -0.09 -27.68 -8.64
CA GLY A 212 1.20 -27.15 -8.18
C GLY A 212 1.66 -25.88 -8.91
N CYS A 213 0.73 -25.09 -9.47
CA CYS A 213 1.05 -23.80 -10.07
C CYS A 213 1.31 -22.74 -9.00
N HIS A 214 0.32 -22.48 -8.13
CA HIS A 214 0.38 -21.48 -7.05
C HIS A 214 -0.11 -21.96 -5.65
N PRO A 215 0.21 -23.18 -5.19
CA PRO A 215 -0.28 -23.68 -3.90
C PRO A 215 0.13 -22.80 -2.71
N ASP A 216 1.38 -22.32 -2.66
CA ASP A 216 1.89 -21.54 -1.53
C ASP A 216 1.20 -20.17 -1.48
N ILE A 217 1.09 -19.48 -2.63
CA ILE A 217 0.38 -18.20 -2.75
C ILE A 217 -1.10 -18.34 -2.35
N TYR A 218 -1.77 -19.40 -2.80
CA TYR A 218 -3.18 -19.62 -2.45
C TYR A 218 -3.36 -19.82 -0.95
N GLN A 219 -2.53 -20.63 -0.30
CA GLN A 219 -2.60 -20.84 1.14
C GLN A 219 -2.39 -19.53 1.90
N GLN A 220 -1.40 -18.72 1.49
CA GLN A 220 -1.14 -17.40 2.06
C GLN A 220 -2.35 -16.46 1.93
N TRP A 221 -2.94 -16.38 0.73
CA TRP A 221 -4.11 -15.54 0.45
C TRP A 221 -5.36 -15.99 1.20
N ASN A 222 -5.62 -17.30 1.26
CA ASN A 222 -6.85 -17.87 1.82
C ASN A 222 -7.04 -17.56 3.32
N GLU A 223 -5.96 -17.26 4.04
CA GLU A 223 -6.02 -16.86 5.45
C GLU A 223 -5.97 -15.33 5.64
N SER A 224 -5.72 -14.57 4.58
CA SER A 224 -5.48 -13.13 4.64
C SER A 224 -6.76 -12.29 4.82
N ALA A 225 -6.59 -11.04 5.24
CA ALA A 225 -7.69 -10.08 5.30
C ALA A 225 -8.30 -9.74 3.94
N HIS A 226 -7.58 -9.97 2.82
CA HIS A 226 -8.15 -9.81 1.48
C HIS A 226 -9.15 -10.92 1.15
N HIS A 227 -8.87 -12.17 1.52
CA HIS A 227 -9.87 -13.23 1.41
C HIS A 227 -11.07 -12.95 2.32
N PHE A 228 -10.82 -12.53 3.57
CA PHE A 228 -11.84 -12.16 4.55
C PHE A 228 -12.32 -10.69 4.44
N SER A 229 -12.40 -10.16 3.23
CA SER A 229 -12.85 -8.77 3.00
C SER A 229 -14.37 -8.63 2.87
N SER A 230 -15.09 -9.72 2.58
CA SER A 230 -16.53 -9.70 2.27
C SER A 230 -17.39 -10.23 3.45
N PHE A 231 -18.53 -10.86 3.19
CA PHE A 231 -19.49 -11.31 4.22
C PHE A 231 -19.00 -12.54 5.00
N ASN A 232 -17.81 -13.05 4.68
CA ASN A 232 -17.04 -13.97 5.50
C ASN A 232 -16.33 -13.28 6.69
N ASN A 233 -16.48 -11.96 6.84
CA ASN A 233 -16.02 -11.16 7.97
C ASN A 233 -17.20 -10.55 8.74
N GLN A 234 -17.33 -10.88 10.03
CA GLN A 234 -18.51 -10.53 10.82
C GLN A 234 -18.65 -9.01 11.04
N TRP A 235 -17.55 -8.30 11.28
CA TRP A 235 -17.56 -6.85 11.48
C TRP A 235 -18.03 -6.13 10.21
N TYR A 236 -17.51 -6.53 9.06
CA TYR A 236 -17.95 -6.00 7.76
C TYR A 236 -19.42 -6.35 7.50
N ARG A 237 -19.78 -7.63 7.61
CA ARG A 237 -21.13 -8.15 7.42
C ARG A 237 -22.17 -7.37 8.22
N LYS A 238 -21.96 -7.21 9.54
CA LYS A 238 -22.91 -6.48 10.40
C LYS A 238 -23.01 -5.00 10.01
N SER A 239 -21.89 -4.37 9.69
CA SER A 239 -21.84 -2.94 9.30
C SER A 239 -22.58 -2.68 7.99
N ILE A 240 -22.46 -3.55 6.98
CA ILE A 240 -23.17 -3.41 5.71
C ILE A 240 -24.66 -3.72 5.86
N ILE A 241 -25.04 -4.72 6.65
CA ILE A 241 -26.45 -4.98 6.97
C ILE A 241 -27.07 -3.73 7.61
N TYR A 242 -26.39 -3.16 8.61
CA TYR A 242 -26.83 -1.94 9.28
C TYR A 242 -26.89 -0.73 8.32
N MET A 243 -25.92 -0.61 7.41
CA MET A 243 -25.92 0.41 6.36
C MET A 243 -27.14 0.29 5.45
N GLN A 244 -27.49 -0.91 4.99
CA GLN A 244 -28.65 -1.09 4.12
C GLN A 244 -29.97 -0.81 4.84
N GLU A 245 -30.05 -1.12 6.13
CA GLU A 245 -31.22 -0.85 6.97
C GLU A 245 -31.45 0.65 7.18
N VAL A 246 -30.38 1.44 7.37
CA VAL A 246 -30.49 2.87 7.70
C VAL A 246 -30.36 3.78 6.48
N ASN A 247 -29.43 3.47 5.57
CA ASN A 247 -29.04 4.33 4.46
C ASN A 247 -29.43 3.77 3.08
N GLY A 248 -29.91 2.53 3.02
CA GLY A 248 -30.37 1.87 1.80
C GLY A 248 -29.29 1.09 1.06
N ILE A 249 -29.71 0.37 0.02
CA ILE A 249 -28.88 -0.59 -0.73
C ILE A 249 -27.82 0.11 -1.58
N GLN A 250 -28.21 1.13 -2.35
CA GLN A 250 -27.33 1.78 -3.33
C GLN A 250 -26.02 2.32 -2.71
N PRO A 251 -26.01 3.03 -1.57
CA PRO A 251 -24.78 3.46 -0.91
C PRO A 251 -23.81 2.32 -0.57
N SER A 252 -24.31 1.11 -0.26
CA SER A 252 -23.46 -0.03 0.10
C SER A 252 -22.59 -0.54 -1.05
N LYS A 253 -22.95 -0.23 -2.31
CA LYS A 253 -22.16 -0.59 -3.49
C LYS A 253 -20.79 0.09 -3.51
N TRP A 254 -20.66 1.26 -2.86
CA TRP A 254 -19.37 1.92 -2.64
C TRP A 254 -18.38 1.01 -1.90
N CYS A 255 -18.83 0.30 -0.86
CA CYS A 255 -18.01 -0.68 -0.15
C CYS A 255 -17.66 -1.87 -1.06
N GLY A 256 -18.65 -2.33 -1.85
CA GLY A 256 -18.54 -3.47 -2.74
C GLY A 256 -17.45 -3.35 -3.80
N GLY A 257 -17.08 -2.14 -4.21
CA GLY A 257 -16.00 -1.91 -5.18
C GLY A 257 -14.63 -2.39 -4.67
N CYS A 258 -14.42 -2.37 -3.36
CA CYS A 258 -13.16 -2.77 -2.72
C CYS A 258 -13.29 -4.09 -1.96
N HIS A 259 -14.47 -4.41 -1.41
CA HIS A 259 -14.69 -5.57 -0.54
C HIS A 259 -15.39 -6.74 -1.23
N ASP A 260 -16.32 -6.44 -2.14
CA ASP A 260 -17.25 -7.43 -2.69
C ASP A 260 -17.31 -7.48 -4.24
N PRO A 261 -16.18 -7.45 -4.99
CA PRO A 261 -16.26 -7.42 -6.46
C PRO A 261 -17.10 -8.57 -7.05
N ALA A 262 -17.10 -9.74 -6.40
CA ALA A 262 -17.85 -10.91 -6.86
C ALA A 262 -19.37 -10.71 -6.90
N ILE A 263 -19.94 -9.94 -5.99
CA ILE A 263 -21.39 -9.66 -5.93
C ILE A 263 -21.75 -8.25 -6.38
N LEU A 264 -20.79 -7.33 -6.46
CA LEU A 264 -20.99 -6.03 -7.10
C LEU A 264 -21.05 -6.19 -8.61
N LEU A 265 -20.06 -6.87 -9.20
CA LEU A 265 -19.85 -6.90 -10.64
C LEU A 265 -20.85 -7.79 -11.38
N ASN A 266 -21.55 -8.67 -10.67
CA ASN A 266 -22.63 -9.50 -11.21
C ASN A 266 -24.04 -8.92 -10.95
N GLY A 267 -24.15 -7.77 -10.27
CA GLY A 267 -25.43 -7.11 -9.94
C GLY A 267 -26.18 -7.65 -8.72
N VAL A 268 -25.63 -8.59 -7.96
CA VAL A 268 -26.28 -9.12 -6.75
C VAL A 268 -26.43 -8.05 -5.66
N MET A 269 -25.48 -7.12 -5.56
CA MET A 269 -25.56 -5.99 -4.62
C MET A 269 -26.67 -4.96 -4.91
N ASP A 270 -27.41 -5.10 -6.01
CA ASP A 270 -28.62 -4.29 -6.25
C ASP A 270 -29.83 -4.79 -5.43
N LYS A 271 -29.68 -5.91 -4.70
CA LYS A 271 -30.71 -6.53 -3.86
C LYS A 271 -30.32 -6.48 -2.37
N PRO A 272 -31.29 -6.68 -1.45
CA PRO A 272 -30.99 -6.77 -0.03
C PRO A 272 -29.94 -7.84 0.26
N ILE A 273 -28.88 -7.47 0.99
CA ILE A 273 -27.75 -8.37 1.19
C ILE A 273 -28.11 -9.56 2.08
N ARG A 274 -29.07 -9.37 3.01
CA ARG A 274 -29.60 -10.41 3.90
C ARG A 274 -30.06 -11.66 3.14
N GLU A 275 -30.52 -11.51 1.91
CA GLU A 275 -30.98 -12.62 1.06
C GLU A 275 -29.83 -13.41 0.40
N ASN A 276 -28.61 -12.87 0.40
CA ASN A 276 -27.47 -13.39 -0.36
C ASN A 276 -26.22 -13.67 0.50
N LEU A 277 -26.29 -13.45 1.82
CA LEU A 277 -25.15 -13.55 2.76
C LEU A 277 -24.38 -14.87 2.63
N HIS A 278 -25.08 -15.99 2.47
CA HIS A 278 -24.48 -17.32 2.47
C HIS A 278 -24.11 -17.84 1.08
N THR A 279 -24.27 -17.02 0.04
CA THR A 279 -23.87 -17.42 -1.31
C THR A 279 -22.35 -17.52 -1.41
N PRO A 280 -21.79 -18.45 -2.21
CA PRO A 280 -20.34 -18.54 -2.41
C PRO A 280 -19.70 -17.21 -2.87
N ALA A 281 -20.43 -16.42 -3.67
CA ALA A 281 -19.96 -15.12 -4.14
C ALA A 281 -19.83 -14.09 -3.01
N ALA A 282 -20.78 -14.04 -2.08
CA ALA A 282 -20.69 -13.18 -0.90
C ALA A 282 -19.61 -13.64 0.11
N GLN A 283 -19.06 -14.84 -0.08
CA GLN A 283 -18.00 -15.40 0.76
C GLN A 283 -16.63 -15.39 0.06
N ALA A 284 -16.54 -14.91 -1.19
CA ALA A 284 -15.33 -14.99 -2.01
C ALA A 284 -14.26 -13.95 -1.64
N GLY A 285 -14.67 -12.80 -1.09
CA GLY A 285 -13.77 -11.67 -0.81
C GLY A 285 -13.09 -11.13 -2.06
N LEU A 286 -11.87 -10.64 -1.88
CA LEU A 286 -10.97 -10.27 -2.96
C LEU A 286 -10.28 -11.52 -3.51
N ALA A 287 -11.01 -12.26 -4.35
CA ALA A 287 -10.51 -13.41 -5.12
C ALA A 287 -9.25 -13.07 -5.92
N CYS A 288 -8.47 -14.10 -6.30
CA CYS A 288 -7.26 -13.91 -7.12
C CYS A 288 -7.57 -13.10 -8.40
N THR A 289 -8.70 -13.42 -9.06
CA THR A 289 -9.16 -12.74 -10.28
C THR A 289 -9.64 -11.31 -10.04
N ALA A 290 -10.06 -10.94 -8.82
CA ALA A 290 -10.45 -9.57 -8.52
C ALA A 290 -9.26 -8.60 -8.62
N CYS A 291 -8.07 -9.03 -8.19
CA CYS A 291 -6.84 -8.24 -8.32
C CYS A 291 -6.18 -8.44 -9.70
N HIS A 292 -5.98 -9.70 -10.10
CA HIS A 292 -5.17 -10.02 -11.27
C HIS A 292 -5.87 -9.82 -12.61
N SER A 293 -7.19 -9.57 -12.62
CA SER A 293 -7.95 -9.29 -13.86
C SER A 293 -8.23 -7.80 -14.06
N ILE A 294 -7.65 -6.95 -13.21
CA ILE A 294 -7.61 -5.51 -13.44
C ILE A 294 -6.79 -5.26 -14.70
N GLU A 295 -7.44 -4.67 -15.70
CA GLU A 295 -6.85 -4.35 -17.00
C GLU A 295 -6.28 -2.93 -17.02
N ARG A 296 -6.87 -2.02 -16.23
CA ARG A 296 -6.44 -0.62 -16.11
C ARG A 296 -6.69 -0.08 -14.71
N VAL A 297 -5.70 0.59 -14.13
CA VAL A 297 -5.88 1.50 -12.98
C VAL A 297 -6.11 2.90 -13.55
N LYS A 298 -7.24 3.53 -13.23
CA LYS A 298 -7.66 4.78 -13.87
C LYS A 298 -6.83 5.97 -13.40
N ASP A 299 -6.71 6.10 -12.10
CA ASP A 299 -6.10 7.22 -11.39
C ASP A 299 -5.82 6.82 -9.93
N THR A 300 -5.31 7.76 -9.12
CA THR A 300 -5.07 7.60 -7.69
C THR A 300 -6.07 8.40 -6.84
N MET A 301 -7.31 8.59 -7.30
CA MET A 301 -8.39 9.13 -6.46
C MET A 301 -8.97 8.08 -5.52
N GLY A 302 -8.82 6.79 -5.84
CA GLY A 302 -9.28 5.68 -5.01
C GLY A 302 -10.72 5.24 -5.30
N ASN A 303 -11.46 4.80 -4.28
CA ASN A 303 -12.85 4.34 -4.38
C ASN A 303 -13.10 3.28 -5.46
N SER A 304 -12.22 2.28 -5.60
CA SER A 304 -12.23 1.24 -6.64
C SER A 304 -12.06 1.77 -8.06
N GLY A 305 -11.24 2.81 -8.26
CA GLY A 305 -10.92 3.44 -9.56
C GLY A 305 -10.14 2.56 -10.55
N TYR A 306 -10.64 1.37 -10.89
CA TYR A 306 -10.04 0.43 -11.82
C TYR A 306 -11.06 -0.10 -12.85
N VAL A 307 -10.54 -0.65 -13.94
CA VAL A 307 -11.32 -1.37 -14.96
C VAL A 307 -10.92 -2.83 -14.93
N ILE A 308 -11.91 -3.70 -14.74
CA ILE A 308 -11.73 -5.15 -14.73
C ILE A 308 -12.15 -5.76 -16.07
N LYS A 309 -11.45 -6.83 -16.47
CA LYS A 309 -11.70 -7.54 -17.72
C LYS A 309 -12.10 -8.99 -17.42
N TYR A 310 -13.16 -9.45 -18.08
CA TYR A 310 -13.47 -10.88 -18.20
C TYR A 310 -12.64 -11.47 -19.35
N PRO A 311 -11.62 -12.31 -19.07
CA PRO A 311 -10.70 -12.79 -20.10
C PRO A 311 -11.40 -13.75 -21.08
N PRO A 312 -11.18 -13.63 -22.41
CA PRO A 312 -11.84 -14.49 -23.40
C PRO A 312 -11.58 -16.00 -23.25
N LEU A 313 -10.48 -16.38 -22.60
CA LEU A 313 -10.10 -17.78 -22.38
C LEU A 313 -10.54 -18.31 -21.00
N HIS A 314 -11.28 -17.51 -20.21
CA HIS A 314 -11.71 -17.90 -18.89
C HIS A 314 -12.58 -19.16 -18.93
N ASP A 315 -13.54 -19.27 -19.85
CA ASP A 315 -14.42 -20.45 -19.93
C ASP A 315 -13.65 -21.77 -20.12
N ILE A 316 -12.56 -21.72 -20.89
CA ILE A 316 -11.65 -22.87 -21.07
C ILE A 316 -10.85 -23.11 -19.78
N ALA A 317 -10.39 -22.03 -19.15
CA ALA A 317 -9.68 -22.04 -17.88
C ALA A 317 -10.57 -22.38 -16.68
N ALA A 318 -11.89 -22.35 -16.80
CA ALA A 318 -12.87 -22.62 -15.75
C ALA A 318 -13.67 -23.90 -16.01
N SER A 319 -13.48 -24.54 -17.18
CA SER A 319 -14.16 -25.78 -17.55
C SER A 319 -13.97 -26.91 -16.53
N ASP A 320 -15.09 -27.56 -16.18
CA ASP A 320 -15.13 -28.78 -15.36
C ASP A 320 -14.70 -30.03 -16.13
N ASN A 321 -14.54 -29.95 -17.44
CA ASN A 321 -14.10 -31.08 -18.24
C ASN A 321 -12.61 -31.37 -17.97
N PRO A 322 -12.26 -32.54 -17.43
CA PRO A 322 -10.89 -32.84 -17.01
C PRO A 322 -9.90 -32.87 -18.19
N ILE A 323 -10.37 -33.22 -19.40
CA ILE A 323 -9.52 -33.25 -20.60
C ILE A 323 -9.18 -31.83 -21.03
N ILE A 324 -10.19 -30.96 -21.13
CA ILE A 324 -9.99 -29.54 -21.49
C ILE A 324 -9.09 -28.87 -20.45
N ARG A 325 -9.34 -29.12 -19.16
CA ARG A 325 -8.55 -28.58 -18.06
C ARG A 325 -7.09 -29.02 -18.10
N ASN A 326 -6.84 -30.31 -18.30
CA ASN A 326 -5.48 -30.84 -18.39
C ASN A 326 -4.74 -30.28 -19.62
N LEU A 327 -5.42 -30.17 -20.76
CA LEU A 327 -4.84 -29.55 -21.95
C LEU A 327 -4.52 -28.07 -21.73
N HIS A 328 -5.43 -27.32 -21.11
CA HIS A 328 -5.21 -25.92 -20.74
C HIS A 328 -3.99 -25.76 -19.83
N ASN A 329 -3.92 -26.55 -18.74
CA ASN A 329 -2.80 -26.51 -17.80
C ASN A 329 -1.48 -26.91 -18.45
N TYR A 330 -1.51 -27.90 -19.36
CA TYR A 330 -0.35 -28.30 -20.14
C TYR A 330 0.14 -27.16 -21.04
N LEU A 331 -0.77 -26.47 -21.73
CA LEU A 331 -0.42 -25.33 -22.59
C LEU A 331 0.17 -24.16 -21.80
N ILE A 332 -0.38 -23.84 -20.61
CA ILE A 332 0.22 -22.82 -19.73
C ILE A 332 1.65 -23.19 -19.35
N ARG A 333 1.92 -24.46 -19.03
CA ARG A 333 3.26 -24.90 -18.67
C ARG A 333 4.22 -24.84 -19.84
N LEU A 334 3.77 -25.18 -21.05
CA LEU A 334 4.59 -25.12 -22.26
C LEU A 334 4.94 -23.68 -22.65
N ASP A 335 4.00 -22.77 -22.49
CA ASP A 335 4.19 -21.35 -22.77
C ASP A 335 3.46 -20.47 -21.75
N PRO A 336 4.15 -20.09 -20.65
CA PRO A 336 3.54 -19.30 -19.58
C PRO A 336 3.29 -17.82 -19.92
N GLU A 337 3.87 -17.30 -21.01
CA GLU A 337 3.86 -15.84 -21.29
C GLU A 337 2.43 -15.28 -21.52
N PRO A 338 1.53 -15.93 -22.28
CA PRO A 338 0.14 -15.47 -22.43
C PRO A 338 -0.62 -15.44 -21.10
N HIS A 339 -0.43 -16.46 -20.25
CA HIS A 339 -1.02 -16.50 -18.92
C HIS A 339 -0.51 -15.33 -18.06
N LYS A 340 0.80 -15.13 -18.01
CA LYS A 340 1.43 -14.03 -17.28
C LYS A 340 0.94 -12.66 -17.76
N LYS A 341 0.83 -12.41 -19.06
CA LYS A 341 0.31 -11.13 -19.59
C LYS A 341 -1.17 -10.91 -19.29
N SER A 342 -1.94 -11.98 -19.14
CA SER A 342 -3.34 -11.90 -18.75
C SER A 342 -3.47 -11.38 -17.32
N PHE A 343 -2.66 -11.91 -16.40
CA PHE A 343 -2.81 -11.70 -14.96
C PHE A 343 -1.82 -10.73 -14.29
N LEU A 344 -0.73 -10.33 -14.98
CA LEU A 344 0.31 -9.46 -14.44
C LEU A 344 0.68 -8.33 -15.40
N LYS A 345 -0.11 -7.25 -15.33
CA LYS A 345 0.16 -6.00 -16.06
C LYS A 345 1.40 -5.26 -15.51
N PRO A 346 1.99 -4.31 -16.28
CA PRO A 346 3.13 -3.52 -15.80
C PRO A 346 2.89 -2.81 -14.46
N PHE A 347 1.70 -2.25 -14.22
CA PHE A 347 1.41 -1.55 -12.96
C PHE A 347 1.44 -2.45 -11.72
N HIS A 348 1.20 -3.75 -11.85
CA HIS A 348 1.36 -4.72 -10.74
C HIS A 348 2.83 -4.89 -10.29
N ARG A 349 3.79 -4.37 -11.05
CA ARG A 349 5.23 -4.50 -10.76
C ARG A 349 5.93 -3.14 -10.64
N GLN A 350 5.54 -2.20 -11.50
CA GLN A 350 6.20 -0.89 -11.62
C GLN A 350 5.50 0.17 -10.77
N ASN A 351 4.16 0.22 -10.83
CA ASN A 351 3.29 1.20 -10.17
C ASN A 351 2.45 0.57 -9.06
N THR A 352 3.09 -0.23 -8.21
CA THR A 352 2.40 -1.05 -7.21
C THR A 352 1.64 -0.20 -6.19
N ALA A 353 2.20 0.94 -5.78
CA ALA A 353 1.53 1.85 -4.86
C ALA A 353 0.30 2.50 -5.50
N GLU A 354 0.39 2.94 -6.76
CA GLU A 354 -0.77 3.44 -7.50
C GLU A 354 -1.85 2.36 -7.68
N PHE A 355 -1.46 1.11 -7.92
CA PHE A 355 -2.38 -0.03 -7.95
C PHE A 355 -3.11 -0.21 -6.61
N CYS A 356 -2.37 -0.22 -5.49
CA CYS A 356 -2.95 -0.32 -4.14
C CYS A 356 -3.87 0.87 -3.80
N SER A 357 -3.59 2.07 -4.34
CA SER A 357 -4.38 3.27 -4.08
C SER A 357 -5.86 3.13 -4.49
N THR A 358 -6.16 2.23 -5.42
CA THR A 358 -7.54 1.96 -5.86
C THR A 358 -8.47 1.58 -4.70
N CYS A 359 -7.96 0.86 -3.69
CA CYS A 359 -8.72 0.47 -2.50
C CYS A 359 -8.17 1.09 -1.21
N HIS A 360 -6.90 1.50 -1.18
CA HIS A 360 -6.23 2.08 0.00
C HIS A 360 -6.25 3.62 0.06
N LYS A 361 -7.13 4.22 -0.75
CA LYS A 361 -7.50 5.63 -0.67
C LYS A 361 -8.99 5.72 -0.91
N VAL A 362 -9.68 6.38 0.03
CA VAL A 362 -11.14 6.29 0.10
C VAL A 362 -11.72 7.62 0.56
N HIS A 363 -12.77 8.07 -0.13
CA HIS A 363 -13.58 9.24 0.24
C HIS A 363 -15.06 8.93 0.12
N LEU A 364 -15.85 9.60 0.96
CA LEU A 364 -17.30 9.60 0.90
C LEU A 364 -17.74 10.93 0.31
N ASP A 365 -18.90 10.94 -0.34
CA ASP A 365 -19.56 12.15 -0.83
C ASP A 365 -21.08 11.93 -0.74
N GLU A 366 -21.87 12.92 -1.17
CA GLU A 366 -23.34 12.95 -1.05
C GLU A 366 -24.05 11.63 -1.40
N PRO A 367 -23.71 10.89 -2.49
CA PRO A 367 -24.35 9.61 -2.81
C PRO A 367 -24.19 8.51 -1.76
N VAL A 368 -23.18 8.63 -0.89
CA VAL A 368 -22.86 7.64 0.14
C VAL A 368 -23.27 8.17 1.52
N ASN A 369 -22.93 9.42 1.85
CA ASN A 369 -23.06 9.97 3.21
C ASN A 369 -24.19 10.99 3.40
N ASN A 370 -24.89 11.36 2.33
CA ASN A 370 -25.96 12.37 2.32
C ASN A 370 -25.51 13.70 2.96
N PHE A 371 -24.24 14.06 2.80
CA PHE A 371 -23.65 15.24 3.42
C PHE A 371 -22.77 16.02 2.45
N ARG A 372 -21.50 15.62 2.30
CA ARG A 372 -20.50 16.28 1.44
C ARG A 372 -19.29 15.38 1.28
N TRP A 373 -18.33 15.82 0.46
CA TRP A 373 -17.05 15.15 0.39
C TRP A 373 -16.34 15.13 1.75
N VAL A 374 -15.98 13.94 2.22
CA VAL A 374 -15.19 13.70 3.44
C VAL A 374 -14.17 12.62 3.16
N ARG A 375 -12.92 12.83 3.59
CA ARG A 375 -11.90 11.78 3.48
C ARG A 375 -12.22 10.66 4.46
N GLY A 376 -12.32 9.44 3.96
CA GLY A 376 -12.40 8.23 4.81
C GLY A 376 -11.03 7.88 5.36
N PHE A 377 -10.12 7.46 4.49
CA PHE A 377 -8.70 7.28 4.81
C PHE A 377 -7.84 7.42 3.55
N ASN A 378 -6.54 7.64 3.71
CA ASN A 378 -5.63 7.96 2.61
C ASN A 378 -4.20 7.52 2.91
N ASP A 379 -3.91 6.25 2.66
CA ASP A 379 -2.60 5.70 2.94
C ASP A 379 -1.61 6.03 1.80
N TYR A 380 -2.12 6.12 0.57
CA TYR A 380 -1.31 6.38 -0.64
C TYR A 380 -0.64 7.75 -0.61
N ASP A 381 -1.39 8.85 -0.41
CA ASP A 381 -0.77 10.19 -0.46
C ASP A 381 0.15 10.41 0.76
N GLN A 382 -0.16 9.79 1.90
CA GLN A 382 0.72 9.81 3.07
C GLN A 382 2.05 9.11 2.79
N TRP A 383 2.03 7.96 2.12
CA TRP A 383 3.24 7.28 1.65
C TRP A 383 3.97 8.09 0.57
N GLN A 384 3.24 8.63 -0.41
CA GLN A 384 3.82 9.41 -1.48
C GLN A 384 4.55 10.66 -0.95
N LYS A 385 4.02 11.31 0.09
CA LYS A 385 4.64 12.51 0.67
C LYS A 385 5.70 12.20 1.74
N SER A 386 6.03 10.92 1.96
CA SER A 386 6.95 10.46 3.01
C SER A 386 8.39 10.26 2.54
N GLY A 387 9.28 10.11 3.52
CA GLY A 387 10.68 9.80 3.28
C GLY A 387 10.85 8.37 2.76
N VAL A 388 9.92 7.48 3.07
CA VAL A 388 9.96 6.06 2.69
C VAL A 388 9.80 5.87 1.18
N SER A 389 8.98 6.69 0.52
CA SER A 389 8.84 6.66 -0.95
C SER A 389 9.99 7.34 -1.69
N HIS A 390 10.90 8.04 -0.98
CA HIS A 390 11.89 8.97 -1.56
C HIS A 390 11.25 10.08 -2.41
N GLN A 391 9.97 10.41 -2.18
CA GLN A 391 9.27 11.49 -2.89
C GLN A 391 8.90 12.67 -1.97
N GLY A 392 9.06 12.54 -0.65
CA GLY A 392 8.77 13.59 0.33
C GLY A 392 10.00 14.37 0.78
N ALA A 393 10.17 15.61 0.32
CA ALA A 393 11.33 16.47 0.61
C ALA A 393 11.45 16.93 2.08
N LEU A 394 10.34 16.93 2.83
CA LEU A 394 10.29 17.50 4.19
C LEU A 394 10.39 16.45 5.30
N SER A 395 10.67 15.21 4.94
CA SER A 395 10.71 14.08 5.88
C SER A 395 11.82 14.26 6.91
N PHE A 396 11.58 13.83 8.16
CA PHE A 396 12.60 13.86 9.20
C PHE A 396 13.69 12.82 8.90
N TYR A 397 13.30 11.60 8.51
CA TYR A 397 14.22 10.53 8.17
C TYR A 397 13.93 9.94 6.77
N TYR A 398 14.96 9.35 6.16
CA TYR A 398 14.87 8.62 4.89
C TYR A 398 15.52 7.24 5.06
N PRO A 399 14.88 6.14 4.64
CA PRO A 399 15.56 4.86 4.53
C PRO A 399 16.60 4.90 3.40
N GLU A 400 17.59 4.02 3.44
CA GLU A 400 18.64 3.92 2.41
C GLU A 400 18.06 3.72 1.00
N THR A 401 17.01 2.92 0.90
CA THR A 401 16.32 2.62 -0.36
C THR A 401 14.84 2.98 -0.28
N ALA A 402 14.32 3.52 -1.38
CA ALA A 402 12.89 3.80 -1.51
C ALA A 402 12.10 2.49 -1.40
N LYS A 403 11.04 2.48 -0.58
CA LYS A 403 10.14 1.34 -0.42
C LYS A 403 8.76 1.65 -0.98
N LYS A 404 8.14 0.65 -1.60
CA LYS A 404 6.75 0.62 -2.05
C LYS A 404 5.90 -0.21 -1.09
N CYS A 405 4.58 -0.14 -1.23
CA CYS A 405 3.64 -0.92 -0.41
C CYS A 405 3.98 -2.42 -0.39
N VAL A 406 4.34 -2.99 -1.54
CA VAL A 406 4.67 -4.42 -1.69
C VAL A 406 5.97 -4.84 -1.01
N ASP A 407 6.89 -3.90 -0.74
CA ASP A 407 8.16 -4.25 -0.09
C ASP A 407 7.96 -4.56 1.40
N CYS A 408 6.92 -3.98 2.02
CA CYS A 408 6.54 -4.24 3.42
C CYS A 408 5.36 -5.21 3.54
N HIS A 409 4.33 -5.07 2.69
CA HIS A 409 3.09 -5.86 2.79
C HIS A 409 3.04 -7.07 1.86
N MET A 410 4.00 -7.23 0.94
CA MET A 410 4.14 -8.44 0.12
C MET A 410 5.62 -8.83 -0.02
N PRO A 411 6.38 -8.92 1.09
CA PRO A 411 7.82 -9.19 1.03
C PRO A 411 8.09 -10.54 0.34
N LEU A 412 9.28 -10.70 -0.23
CA LEU A 412 9.65 -11.96 -0.86
C LEU A 412 9.82 -13.07 0.19
N VAL A 413 9.10 -14.18 0.03
CA VAL A 413 9.16 -15.37 0.88
C VAL A 413 9.51 -16.59 0.06
N ASP A 414 10.08 -17.60 0.70
CA ASP A 414 10.43 -18.85 0.03
C ASP A 414 9.20 -19.61 -0.44
N SER A 415 9.28 -20.23 -1.61
CA SER A 415 8.18 -20.96 -2.23
C SER A 415 8.65 -21.96 -3.27
N THR A 416 7.88 -23.03 -3.42
CA THR A 416 8.05 -24.07 -4.43
C THR A 416 7.09 -23.94 -5.62
N ASP A 417 6.25 -22.91 -5.63
CA ASP A 417 5.31 -22.60 -6.71
C ASP A 417 6.00 -22.59 -8.08
N ALA A 418 5.34 -23.08 -9.12
CA ALA A 418 5.92 -23.20 -10.47
C ALA A 418 6.39 -21.85 -11.06
N ALA A 419 5.83 -20.73 -10.56
CA ALA A 419 6.15 -19.37 -10.98
C ALA A 419 7.19 -18.67 -10.10
N ASN A 420 7.77 -19.33 -9.08
CA ASN A 420 8.77 -18.73 -8.20
C ASN A 420 9.96 -18.17 -9.00
N ILE A 421 10.59 -17.12 -8.47
CA ILE A 421 11.83 -16.55 -9.01
C ILE A 421 12.91 -16.76 -7.95
N ASN A 422 13.92 -17.56 -8.29
CA ASN A 422 15.01 -17.93 -7.37
C ASN A 422 14.50 -18.55 -6.05
N GLY A 423 13.48 -19.40 -6.12
CA GLY A 423 12.86 -20.03 -4.95
C GLY A 423 11.98 -19.10 -4.14
N LYS A 424 11.63 -17.89 -4.65
CA LYS A 424 10.84 -16.91 -3.91
C LYS A 424 9.62 -16.41 -4.68
N VAL A 425 8.59 -16.02 -3.93
CA VAL A 425 7.37 -15.33 -4.42
C VAL A 425 7.07 -14.14 -3.52
N HIS A 426 6.28 -13.19 -4.01
CA HIS A 426 5.72 -12.15 -3.16
C HIS A 426 4.71 -12.77 -2.19
N ASN A 427 4.81 -12.42 -0.91
CA ASN A 427 3.92 -12.92 0.14
C ASN A 427 2.48 -12.40 -0.08
N HIS A 428 1.50 -13.31 -0.08
CA HIS A 428 0.07 -13.00 -0.19
C HIS A 428 -0.69 -13.15 1.13
N ARG A 429 0.01 -13.21 2.27
CA ARG A 429 -0.57 -13.07 3.61
C ARG A 429 -0.97 -11.63 3.93
N PHE A 430 -0.36 -10.66 3.24
CA PHE A 430 -0.54 -9.23 3.46
C PHE A 430 -0.36 -8.85 4.95
N PRO A 431 0.79 -9.16 5.58
CA PRO A 431 1.00 -8.84 6.98
C PRO A 431 0.83 -7.33 7.20
N ALA A 432 0.02 -7.00 8.20
CA ALA A 432 -0.35 -5.65 8.58
C ALA A 432 -0.83 -5.70 10.04
N ALA A 433 -2.05 -5.24 10.34
CA ALA A 433 -2.51 -5.14 11.72
C ALA A 433 -3.75 -6.01 12.05
N ASN A 434 -4.26 -6.84 11.13
CA ASN A 434 -5.50 -7.58 11.40
C ASN A 434 -5.28 -8.89 12.17
N THR A 435 -5.22 -8.81 13.50
CA THR A 435 -5.13 -9.98 14.41
C THR A 435 -6.49 -10.65 14.65
N ALA A 436 -7.60 -9.93 14.46
CA ALA A 436 -8.94 -10.42 14.76
C ALA A 436 -9.43 -11.50 13.79
N LEU A 437 -9.28 -11.29 12.48
CA LEU A 437 -9.73 -12.25 11.46
C LEU A 437 -9.04 -13.62 11.55
N PRO A 438 -7.70 -13.72 11.64
CA PRO A 438 -7.06 -15.02 11.80
C PRO A 438 -7.40 -15.66 13.16
N PHE A 439 -7.61 -14.87 14.22
CA PHE A 439 -8.03 -15.40 15.51
C PHE A 439 -9.42 -16.08 15.45
N VAL A 440 -10.45 -15.38 14.97
CA VAL A 440 -11.82 -15.93 14.93
C VAL A 440 -12.01 -17.06 13.92
N ASN A 441 -11.10 -17.17 12.94
CA ASN A 441 -11.05 -18.27 11.98
C ASN A 441 -10.07 -19.39 12.37
N GLN A 442 -9.37 -19.26 13.51
CA GLN A 442 -8.38 -20.24 13.99
C GLN A 442 -7.27 -20.51 12.97
N HIS A 443 -6.65 -19.45 12.45
CA HIS A 443 -5.51 -19.48 11.51
C HIS A 443 -4.23 -19.06 12.24
N PRO A 444 -3.53 -19.99 12.94
CA PRO A 444 -2.39 -19.65 13.79
C PRO A 444 -1.21 -19.09 13.00
N ASP A 445 -0.96 -19.58 11.79
CA ASP A 445 0.16 -19.11 10.96
C ASP A 445 -0.03 -17.65 10.53
N GLN A 446 -1.24 -17.30 10.08
CA GLN A 446 -1.57 -15.91 9.76
C GLN A 446 -1.56 -15.02 11.01
N LEU A 447 -2.10 -15.49 12.14
CA LEU A 447 -2.08 -14.74 13.39
C LEU A 447 -0.63 -14.44 13.82
N LYS A 448 0.25 -15.46 13.76
CA LYS A 448 1.66 -15.31 14.04
C LYS A 448 2.32 -14.31 13.08
N ALA A 449 2.10 -14.43 11.77
CA ALA A 449 2.69 -13.52 10.79
C ALA A 449 2.28 -12.05 11.00
N VAL A 450 1.03 -11.80 11.41
CA VAL A 450 0.55 -10.45 11.75
C VAL A 450 1.12 -9.96 13.07
N THR A 451 1.17 -10.81 14.11
CA THR A 451 1.75 -10.46 15.40
C THR A 451 3.25 -10.15 15.28
N ASP A 452 4.01 -11.00 14.58
CA ASP A 452 5.43 -10.78 14.31
C ASP A 452 5.63 -9.44 13.60
N PHE A 453 4.81 -9.12 12.58
CA PHE A 453 4.89 -7.85 11.87
C PHE A 453 4.63 -6.63 12.77
N LEU A 454 3.67 -6.72 13.70
CA LEU A 454 3.37 -5.65 14.65
C LEU A 454 4.47 -5.47 15.71
N GLN A 455 5.27 -6.50 15.97
CA GLN A 455 6.35 -6.53 16.94
C GLN A 455 7.75 -6.33 16.33
N ASP A 456 7.85 -6.25 15.00
CA ASP A 456 9.10 -6.03 14.24
C ASP A 456 9.56 -4.57 14.28
N GLU A 457 9.60 -3.99 15.49
CA GLU A 457 10.03 -2.61 15.77
C GLU A 457 9.37 -1.55 14.87
N VAL A 458 8.17 -1.80 14.34
CA VAL A 458 7.44 -0.83 13.49
C VAL A 458 7.18 0.47 14.24
N VAL A 459 7.02 0.38 15.55
CA VAL A 459 6.97 1.48 16.52
C VAL A 459 7.87 1.15 17.70
N THR A 460 8.55 2.15 18.27
CA THR A 460 9.36 2.01 19.49
C THR A 460 8.91 3.01 20.54
N LEU A 461 9.16 2.69 21.82
CA LEU A 461 8.90 3.58 22.96
C LEU A 461 10.20 4.05 23.59
N ASP A 462 10.20 5.28 24.08
CA ASP A 462 11.27 5.85 24.90
C ASP A 462 10.68 6.68 26.05
N LEU A 463 11.41 6.81 27.15
CA LEU A 463 10.94 7.39 28.41
C LEU A 463 11.78 8.59 28.83
N PHE A 464 11.10 9.66 29.19
CA PHE A 464 11.68 10.94 29.62
C PHE A 464 11.09 11.31 30.98
N SER A 465 11.89 11.99 31.81
CA SER A 465 11.48 12.59 33.08
C SER A 465 11.78 14.07 33.05
N ASP A 466 10.76 14.90 33.30
CA ASP A 466 10.84 16.36 33.32
C ASP A 466 11.60 16.96 32.12
N GLY A 467 11.40 16.35 30.94
CA GLY A 467 11.95 16.81 29.66
C GLY A 467 13.39 16.38 29.38
N ALA A 468 13.94 15.44 30.15
CA ALA A 468 15.23 14.80 29.88
C ALA A 468 15.07 13.29 29.68
N PRO A 469 15.85 12.66 28.78
CA PRO A 469 15.78 11.21 28.56
C PRO A 469 16.18 10.47 29.84
N ILE A 470 15.40 9.46 30.24
CA ILE A 470 15.74 8.64 31.39
C ILE A 470 16.93 7.73 30.99
N PRO A 471 18.06 7.76 31.74
CA PRO A 471 19.20 6.91 31.46
C PRO A 471 18.95 5.47 31.93
N SER A 472 19.70 4.52 31.39
CA SER A 472 19.62 3.09 31.77
C SER A 472 19.89 2.85 33.26
N ALA A 473 20.66 3.74 33.92
CA ALA A 473 20.94 3.69 35.36
C ALA A 473 19.79 4.20 36.26
N GLY A 474 18.71 4.69 35.66
CA GLY A 474 17.57 5.32 36.32
C GLY A 474 17.78 6.80 36.65
N VAL A 475 16.69 7.47 37.01
CA VAL A 475 16.65 8.91 37.37
C VAL A 475 16.13 9.08 38.79
N GLU A 476 16.60 10.10 39.50
CA GLU A 476 16.10 10.44 40.84
C GLU A 476 14.82 11.29 40.74
N VAL A 477 13.81 10.96 41.54
CA VAL A 477 12.51 11.63 41.58
C VAL A 477 12.10 11.99 43.02
N PRO A 478 11.47 13.15 43.24
CA PRO A 478 11.10 13.59 44.59
C PRO A 478 9.92 12.79 45.15
N ARG A 479 10.01 12.42 46.43
CA ARG A 479 8.88 11.89 47.20
C ARG A 479 7.87 13.02 47.48
N ASN A 480 6.57 12.73 47.41
CA ASN A 480 5.47 13.68 47.67
C ASN A 480 5.33 14.86 46.69
N GLU A 481 6.06 14.85 45.57
CA GLU A 481 5.89 15.81 44.49
C GLU A 481 5.49 15.09 43.20
N GLY A 482 4.87 15.82 42.28
CA GLY A 482 4.41 15.27 41.01
C GLY A 482 5.50 15.35 39.94
N THR A 483 6.06 14.21 39.53
CA THR A 483 7.02 14.13 38.42
C THR A 483 6.32 14.00 37.08
N ARG A 484 6.80 14.71 36.04
CA ARG A 484 6.29 14.52 34.68
C ARG A 484 7.07 13.39 34.00
N ILE A 485 6.35 12.40 33.51
CA ILE A 485 6.89 11.32 32.68
C ILE A 485 6.36 11.51 31.26
N ASP A 486 7.27 11.63 30.29
CA ASP A 486 6.89 11.71 28.88
C ASP A 486 7.23 10.37 28.19
N VAL A 487 6.25 9.78 27.53
CA VAL A 487 6.40 8.58 26.70
C VAL A 487 6.51 9.03 25.25
N VAL A 488 7.68 8.84 24.65
CA VAL A 488 7.93 9.14 23.24
C VAL A 488 7.61 7.91 22.41
N VAL A 489 6.65 8.03 21.50
CA VAL A 489 6.21 6.94 20.61
C VAL A 489 6.69 7.23 19.21
N ARG A 490 7.52 6.34 18.64
CA ARG A 490 8.30 6.63 17.42
C ARG A 490 8.02 5.63 16.28
N THR A 491 7.68 6.11 15.08
CA THR A 491 7.41 5.27 13.90
C THR A 491 8.66 4.88 13.09
N ARG A 492 9.22 3.69 13.27
CA ARG A 492 10.45 3.29 12.54
C ARG A 492 10.16 2.70 11.16
N GLY A 493 9.32 1.67 11.11
CA GLY A 493 9.05 0.87 9.91
C GLY A 493 7.82 1.31 9.10
N VAL A 494 7.22 2.47 9.39
CA VAL A 494 5.92 2.87 8.84
C VAL A 494 6.07 3.86 7.69
N GLY A 495 5.54 3.50 6.51
CA GLY A 495 5.59 4.33 5.29
C GLY A 495 4.47 5.37 5.16
N HIS A 496 3.39 5.21 5.92
CA HIS A 496 2.20 6.08 6.01
C HIS A 496 2.00 6.52 7.48
N ARG A 497 0.92 7.23 7.81
CA ARG A 497 0.66 7.57 9.22
C ARG A 497 0.42 6.30 10.04
N PHE A 498 0.81 6.34 11.30
CA PHE A 498 0.52 5.30 12.28
C PHE A 498 -0.51 5.82 13.31
N PRO A 499 -1.59 5.08 13.55
CA PRO A 499 -2.15 4.05 12.68
C PRO A 499 -2.72 4.63 11.38
N ALA A 500 -3.06 3.74 10.44
CA ALA A 500 -3.66 4.04 9.14
C ALA A 500 -4.91 3.17 8.90
N GLY A 501 -5.65 3.44 7.81
CA GLY A 501 -6.90 2.77 7.50
C GLY A 501 -8.08 3.20 8.39
N THR A 502 -8.85 2.23 8.89
CA THR A 502 -10.09 2.46 9.67
C THR A 502 -9.82 2.75 11.15
N ILE A 503 -9.07 3.82 11.42
CA ILE A 503 -8.49 4.12 12.74
C ILE A 503 -9.51 4.50 13.84
N ASP A 504 -10.77 4.71 13.49
CA ASP A 504 -11.90 4.85 14.44
C ASP A 504 -12.36 3.49 15.02
N ALA A 505 -11.98 2.38 14.38
CA ALA A 505 -12.44 1.05 14.75
C ALA A 505 -11.47 0.30 15.68
N PHE A 506 -10.29 0.86 15.98
CA PHE A 506 -9.21 0.15 16.66
C PHE A 506 -9.11 0.59 18.13
N ASP A 507 -8.65 -0.31 18.99
CA ASP A 507 -8.07 0.09 20.27
C ASP A 507 -6.55 0.02 20.13
N ILE A 508 -5.92 1.19 20.01
CA ILE A 508 -4.46 1.34 20.11
C ILE A 508 -4.21 2.37 21.19
N TRP A 509 -3.57 1.96 22.28
CA TRP A 509 -3.44 2.82 23.45
C TRP A 509 -2.12 2.61 24.16
N LEU A 510 -1.73 3.65 24.89
CA LEU A 510 -0.63 3.54 25.84
C LEU A 510 -1.15 3.10 27.20
N GLU A 511 -0.50 2.08 27.74
CA GLU A 511 -0.64 1.67 29.13
C GLU A 511 0.65 2.03 29.86
N VAL A 512 0.53 2.76 30.98
CA VAL A 512 1.67 3.18 31.79
C VAL A 512 1.43 2.76 33.23
N LYS A 513 2.39 2.04 33.80
CA LYS A 513 2.31 1.49 35.16
C LYS A 513 3.61 1.78 35.91
N ALA A 514 3.49 2.26 37.15
CA ALA A 514 4.60 2.37 38.08
C ALA A 514 4.34 1.47 39.29
N THR A 515 5.31 0.61 39.61
CA THR A 515 5.25 -0.32 40.75
C THR A 515 6.49 -0.15 41.60
N ASP A 516 6.36 -0.09 42.92
CA ASP A 516 7.52 -0.05 43.81
C ASP A 516 8.20 -1.42 43.97
N GLU A 517 9.37 -1.45 44.62
CA GLU A 517 10.14 -2.67 44.85
C GLU A 517 9.43 -3.71 45.72
N ASN A 518 8.36 -3.33 46.42
CA ASN A 518 7.53 -4.22 47.24
C ASN A 518 6.32 -4.76 46.45
N GLY A 519 6.18 -4.42 45.17
CA GLY A 519 5.07 -4.83 44.31
C GLY A 519 3.81 -3.97 44.46
N LYS A 520 3.86 -2.86 45.20
CA LYS A 520 2.74 -1.93 45.32
C LYS A 520 2.62 -1.09 44.06
N ILE A 521 1.42 -1.05 43.49
CA ILE A 521 1.09 -0.21 42.35
C ILE A 521 0.94 1.23 42.84
N VAL A 522 1.81 2.11 42.35
CA VAL A 522 1.81 3.55 42.65
C VAL A 522 1.02 4.32 41.60
N PHE A 523 1.09 3.89 40.35
CA PHE A 523 0.41 4.51 39.23
C PHE A 523 0.02 3.46 38.21
N TRP A 524 -1.18 3.58 37.63
CA TRP A 524 -1.55 2.79 36.47
C TRP A 524 -2.63 3.53 35.67
N ASN A 525 -2.32 3.83 34.41
CA ASN A 525 -3.24 4.41 33.42
C ASN A 525 -3.27 3.49 32.19
N GLY A 526 -4.43 3.36 31.53
CA GLY A 526 -4.56 2.51 30.34
C GLY A 526 -4.85 1.04 30.61
N ARG A 527 -5.24 0.69 31.84
CA ARG A 527 -5.56 -0.69 32.22
C ARG A 527 -6.90 -1.15 31.64
N ILE A 528 -7.06 -2.47 31.50
CA ILE A 528 -8.38 -3.09 31.39
C ILE A 528 -8.83 -3.50 32.79
N ALA A 529 -10.02 -3.06 33.19
CA ALA A 529 -10.48 -3.25 34.58
C ALA A 529 -10.80 -4.71 34.91
N ALA A 530 -11.24 -5.49 33.92
CA ALA A 530 -11.55 -6.90 34.07
C ALA A 530 -10.28 -7.72 34.32
N SER A 531 -10.33 -8.62 35.30
CA SER A 531 -9.18 -9.43 35.72
C SER A 531 -8.71 -10.44 34.68
N ASP A 532 -9.58 -10.81 33.74
CA ASP A 532 -9.27 -11.71 32.61
C ASP A 532 -8.69 -10.97 31.40
N GLY A 533 -8.49 -9.65 31.49
CA GLY A 533 -8.00 -8.81 30.40
C GLY A 533 -9.03 -8.56 29.29
N ASN A 534 -10.30 -8.95 29.48
CA ASN A 534 -11.37 -8.75 28.51
C ASN A 534 -12.28 -7.58 28.92
N GLY A 535 -12.25 -6.50 28.15
CA GLY A 535 -13.11 -5.36 28.45
C GLY A 535 -12.78 -4.09 27.68
N PRO A 536 -13.54 -3.02 27.93
CA PRO A 536 -13.16 -1.69 27.49
C PRO A 536 -11.82 -1.30 28.13
N VAL A 537 -11.00 -0.60 27.36
CA VAL A 537 -9.79 0.07 27.87
C VAL A 537 -10.23 1.25 28.74
N ASP A 538 -9.44 1.57 29.76
CA ASP A 538 -9.55 2.79 30.55
C ASP A 538 -9.86 4.02 29.65
N PRO A 539 -10.99 4.72 29.87
CA PRO A 539 -11.39 5.85 29.03
C PRO A 539 -10.46 7.05 29.14
N SER A 540 -9.60 7.12 30.16
CA SER A 540 -8.59 8.16 30.35
C SER A 540 -7.24 7.84 29.70
N ALA A 541 -7.10 6.70 29.03
CA ALA A 541 -5.90 6.31 28.30
C ALA A 541 -5.64 7.22 27.10
N HIS A 542 -4.37 7.37 26.72
CA HIS A 542 -4.01 7.97 25.43
C HIS A 542 -4.31 6.98 24.31
N PHE A 543 -5.17 7.37 23.36
CA PHE A 543 -5.54 6.52 22.22
C PHE A 543 -4.99 7.06 20.92
N TYR A 544 -4.34 6.20 20.15
CA TYR A 544 -4.01 6.46 18.74
C TYR A 544 -5.21 6.07 17.85
N ARG A 545 -6.15 6.99 17.68
CA ARG A 545 -7.39 6.80 16.90
C ARG A 545 -7.92 8.11 16.32
N ALA A 546 -8.92 8.01 15.45
CA ALA A 546 -9.81 9.13 15.12
C ALA A 546 -11.12 9.03 15.90
N TYR A 547 -11.44 10.05 16.69
CA TYR A 547 -12.72 10.15 17.41
C TYR A 547 -13.76 10.81 16.50
N MET A 548 -14.47 9.98 15.75
CA MET A 548 -15.41 10.39 14.70
C MET A 548 -16.82 10.60 15.25
N LEU A 549 -17.50 11.66 14.81
CA LEU A 549 -18.82 12.05 15.30
C LEU A 549 -19.88 12.06 14.19
N ASP A 550 -21.10 11.64 14.53
CA ASP A 550 -22.29 11.80 13.70
C ASP A 550 -22.94 13.19 13.84
N ALA A 551 -24.11 13.40 13.22
CA ALA A 551 -24.79 14.69 13.25
C ALA A 551 -25.29 15.14 14.64
N HIS A 552 -25.50 14.22 15.58
CA HIS A 552 -25.93 14.49 16.94
C HIS A 552 -24.76 14.49 17.94
N GLY A 553 -23.53 14.25 17.45
CA GLY A 553 -22.34 14.20 18.29
C GLY A 553 -22.12 12.85 18.96
N ASN A 554 -22.78 11.79 18.49
CA ASN A 554 -22.50 10.43 18.93
C ASN A 554 -21.23 9.91 18.26
N LEU A 555 -20.50 9.07 18.98
CA LEU A 555 -19.31 8.38 18.45
C LEU A 555 -19.71 7.39 17.34
N ILE A 556 -19.02 7.44 16.21
CA ILE A 556 -19.10 6.42 15.16
C ILE A 556 -18.46 5.12 15.68
N ASN A 557 -19.28 4.20 16.19
CA ASN A 557 -18.86 2.96 16.86
C ASN A 557 -19.35 1.68 16.16
N LYS A 558 -20.22 1.79 15.14
CA LYS A 558 -20.78 0.68 14.36
C LYS A 558 -20.15 0.56 12.97
N ARG A 559 -19.01 1.21 12.74
CA ARG A 559 -18.44 1.45 11.40
C ARG A 559 -19.40 2.13 10.43
N ASN A 560 -20.33 2.93 10.96
CA ASN A 560 -21.31 3.70 10.21
C ASN A 560 -20.70 4.96 9.57
N ALA A 561 -19.69 4.78 8.72
CA ALA A 561 -18.90 5.86 8.13
C ALA A 561 -19.75 6.87 7.32
N TRP A 562 -20.90 6.46 6.78
CA TRP A 562 -21.82 7.35 6.07
C TRP A 562 -22.46 8.43 6.97
N ALA A 563 -22.53 8.19 8.28
CA ALA A 563 -23.08 9.14 9.24
C ALA A 563 -22.02 10.14 9.74
N LEU A 564 -20.73 9.97 9.41
CA LEU A 564 -19.66 10.87 9.80
C LEU A 564 -19.98 12.33 9.40
N ARG A 565 -19.83 13.26 10.35
CA ARG A 565 -19.93 14.71 10.13
C ARG A 565 -18.67 15.45 10.49
N THR A 566 -18.01 15.08 11.58
CA THR A 566 -16.76 15.72 12.00
C THR A 566 -15.87 14.77 12.80
N VAL A 567 -14.61 15.15 12.99
CA VAL A 567 -13.63 14.44 13.80
C VAL A 567 -13.27 15.33 14.98
N LEU A 568 -13.48 14.83 16.19
CA LEU A 568 -13.20 15.59 17.42
C LEU A 568 -11.70 15.75 17.66
N TYR A 569 -10.95 14.66 17.48
CA TYR A 569 -9.50 14.60 17.49
C TYR A 569 -9.02 13.38 16.68
N SER A 570 -7.78 13.41 16.22
CA SER A 570 -7.16 12.30 15.47
C SER A 570 -5.69 12.18 15.83
N ASN A 571 -5.37 11.24 16.72
CA ASN A 571 -4.01 11.02 17.20
C ASN A 571 -3.32 10.02 16.26
N THR A 572 -2.45 10.53 15.40
CA THR A 572 -1.68 9.74 14.44
C THR A 572 -0.28 10.32 14.26
N ILE A 573 0.70 9.44 14.08
CA ILE A 573 2.12 9.78 13.94
C ILE A 573 2.52 9.67 12.46
N PRO A 574 3.08 10.72 11.84
CA PRO A 574 3.61 10.63 10.48
C PRO A 574 4.72 9.57 10.30
N PRO A 575 5.02 9.16 9.06
CA PRO A 575 6.18 8.32 8.74
C PRO A 575 7.47 8.94 9.24
N GLY A 576 8.31 8.18 9.95
CA GLY A 576 9.58 8.71 10.43
C GLY A 576 9.40 9.88 11.41
N ALA A 577 8.32 9.92 12.19
CA ALA A 577 8.08 10.93 13.22
C ALA A 577 7.78 10.30 14.58
N ALA A 578 7.54 11.14 15.58
CA ALA A 578 7.20 10.72 16.94
C ALA A 578 5.99 11.50 17.48
N ASP A 579 5.35 10.96 18.52
CA ASP A 579 4.44 11.66 19.43
C ASP A 579 5.02 11.63 20.86
N THR A 580 4.58 12.53 21.73
CA THR A 580 5.10 12.69 23.10
C THR A 580 3.95 12.80 24.09
N VAL A 581 3.67 11.71 24.81
CA VAL A 581 2.50 11.60 25.68
C VAL A 581 2.91 11.82 27.13
N ARG A 582 2.27 12.77 27.81
CA ARG A 582 2.68 13.22 29.14
C ARG A 582 1.82 12.57 30.23
N TYR A 583 2.46 12.06 31.26
CA TYR A 583 1.84 11.47 32.44
C TYR A 583 2.32 12.21 33.69
N ARG A 584 1.39 12.52 34.61
CA ARG A 584 1.70 13.09 35.92
C ARG A 584 1.75 11.98 36.95
N LEU A 585 2.95 11.65 37.41
CA LEU A 585 3.18 10.65 38.44
C LEU A 585 3.22 11.31 39.82
N GLU A 586 2.16 11.13 40.61
CA GLU A 586 2.14 11.53 42.02
C GLU A 586 2.71 10.41 42.88
N ILE A 587 3.88 10.65 43.51
CA ILE A 587 4.59 9.64 44.30
C ILE A 587 4.14 9.72 45.77
N PRO A 588 3.39 8.74 46.29
CA PRO A 588 2.80 8.82 47.61
C PRO A 588 3.87 8.63 48.71
N PRO A 589 3.63 9.16 49.93
CA PRO A 589 4.61 9.11 51.01
C PRO A 589 5.04 7.69 51.39
N ASP A 590 4.13 6.73 51.23
CA ASP A 590 4.24 5.34 51.62
C ASP A 590 4.66 4.42 50.44
N CYS A 591 5.25 4.95 49.37
CA CYS A 591 5.91 4.15 48.34
C CYS A 591 7.30 3.67 48.81
N GLY A 592 7.80 2.60 48.19
CA GLY A 592 9.21 2.22 48.31
C GLY A 592 10.21 3.27 47.78
N ASP A 593 11.49 2.94 47.82
CA ASP A 593 12.58 3.81 47.35
C ASP A 593 12.91 3.64 45.87
N ILE A 594 12.37 2.59 45.21
CA ILE A 594 12.62 2.30 43.80
C ILE A 594 11.30 2.02 43.09
N LEU A 595 10.96 2.84 42.10
CA LEU A 595 9.83 2.59 41.21
C LEU A 595 10.31 1.99 39.89
N THR A 596 9.68 0.89 39.47
CA THR A 596 9.77 0.39 38.11
C THR A 596 8.64 1.00 37.30
N LEU A 597 8.99 1.81 36.32
CA LEU A 597 8.08 2.38 35.32
C LEU A 597 8.04 1.47 34.10
N GLU A 598 6.85 1.09 33.67
CA GLU A 598 6.58 0.28 32.48
C GLU A 598 5.59 1.03 31.59
N ALA A 599 5.95 1.21 30.32
CA ALA A 599 5.07 1.75 29.29
C ALA A 599 4.90 0.72 28.17
N LYS A 600 3.66 0.50 27.73
CA LYS A 600 3.31 -0.43 26.66
C LYS A 600 2.42 0.24 25.64
N LEU A 601 2.69 -0.01 24.36
CA LEU A 601 1.80 0.33 23.27
C LEU A 601 1.03 -0.94 22.89
N ASN A 602 -0.23 -0.98 23.29
CA ASN A 602 -1.11 -2.11 23.09
C ASN A 602 -1.95 -1.93 21.82
N TYR A 603 -2.23 -3.04 21.13
CA TYR A 603 -3.02 -3.09 19.92
C TYR A 603 -4.11 -4.15 20.00
N ARG A 604 -5.35 -3.75 19.72
CA ARG A 604 -6.50 -4.63 19.51
C ARG A 604 -7.25 -4.18 18.26
N LYS A 605 -7.33 -5.08 17.26
CA LYS A 605 -7.79 -4.75 15.89
C LYS A 605 -9.18 -4.13 15.84
N PHE A 606 -10.14 -4.66 16.57
CA PHE A 606 -11.47 -4.07 16.65
C PHE A 606 -11.75 -3.69 18.09
N ASN A 607 -12.22 -2.46 18.30
CA ASN A 607 -12.50 -1.98 19.63
C ASN A 607 -13.56 -2.86 20.32
N TRP A 608 -13.51 -2.88 21.64
CA TRP A 608 -14.33 -3.80 22.42
C TRP A 608 -15.83 -3.64 22.12
N TRP A 609 -16.33 -2.40 22.15
CA TRP A 609 -17.76 -2.10 21.91
C TRP A 609 -18.21 -2.56 20.52
N HIS A 610 -17.43 -2.25 19.48
CA HIS A 610 -17.74 -2.64 18.10
C HIS A 610 -17.77 -4.15 17.93
N THR A 611 -16.91 -4.87 18.65
CA THR A 611 -16.92 -6.34 18.67
C THR A 611 -18.17 -6.91 19.34
N GLN A 612 -18.60 -6.35 20.48
CA GLN A 612 -19.86 -6.73 21.12
C GLN A 612 -21.03 -6.53 20.15
N TRP A 613 -21.12 -5.36 19.52
CA TRP A 613 -22.18 -5.01 18.59
C TRP A 613 -22.17 -5.88 17.32
N ALA A 614 -20.99 -6.14 16.75
CA ALA A 614 -20.85 -6.95 15.55
C ALA A 614 -21.37 -8.38 15.75
N TYR A 615 -21.16 -8.97 16.93
CA TYR A 615 -21.52 -10.35 17.21
C TYR A 615 -22.92 -10.51 17.80
N ALA A 616 -23.30 -9.68 18.77
CA ALA A 616 -24.54 -9.86 19.55
C ALA A 616 -25.38 -8.58 19.67
N GLY A 617 -25.04 -7.51 18.92
CA GLY A 617 -25.75 -6.24 19.00
C GLY A 617 -27.20 -6.33 18.49
N VAL A 618 -28.14 -6.09 19.39
CA VAL A 618 -29.56 -5.83 19.10
C VAL A 618 -29.99 -4.54 19.79
N ARG A 619 -31.04 -3.90 19.28
CA ARG A 619 -31.59 -2.69 19.91
C ARG A 619 -32.05 -3.02 21.33
N ASP A 620 -31.77 -2.11 22.25
CA ASP A 620 -32.26 -2.20 23.61
C ASP A 620 -33.80 -2.09 23.60
N PRO A 621 -34.55 -3.14 24.03
CA PRO A 621 -36.00 -3.09 24.04
C PRO A 621 -36.56 -2.08 25.06
N GLU A 622 -35.76 -1.66 26.05
CA GLU A 622 -36.14 -0.63 27.03
C GLU A 622 -35.96 0.79 26.48
N ASP A 623 -35.14 0.96 25.44
CA ASP A 623 -34.93 2.24 24.78
C ASP A 623 -36.00 2.48 23.72
N THR A 624 -37.06 3.20 24.10
CA THR A 624 -38.24 3.44 23.25
C THR A 624 -38.33 4.84 22.66
N ASP A 625 -37.45 5.76 23.08
CA ASP A 625 -37.47 7.18 22.71
C ASP A 625 -36.13 7.61 22.08
N PHE A 626 -35.67 6.85 21.09
CA PHE A 626 -34.47 7.18 20.31
C PHE A 626 -34.81 7.58 18.88
N GLN A 627 -33.92 8.34 18.26
CA GLN A 627 -34.03 8.74 16.86
C GLN A 627 -32.94 8.08 16.01
N VAL A 628 -33.31 7.72 14.78
CA VAL A 628 -32.39 7.18 13.78
C VAL A 628 -32.68 7.85 12.45
N ASP A 629 -31.64 8.36 11.82
CA ASP A 629 -31.67 8.85 10.45
C ASP A 629 -30.39 8.41 9.73
N LYS A 630 -30.25 8.74 8.45
CA LYS A 630 -29.02 8.53 7.68
C LYS A 630 -27.81 9.24 8.30
N GLY A 631 -28.04 10.34 9.02
CA GLY A 631 -26.98 11.16 9.61
C GLY A 631 -26.60 10.86 11.05
N TYR A 632 -27.38 10.05 11.79
CA TYR A 632 -27.16 9.80 13.22
C TYR A 632 -27.96 8.59 13.72
N ASP A 633 -27.53 8.04 14.86
CA ASP A 633 -28.24 6.97 15.56
C ASP A 633 -28.08 7.10 17.07
N ASP A 634 -29.15 7.55 17.74
CA ASP A 634 -29.18 7.79 19.19
C ASP A 634 -29.55 6.54 20.00
N GLY A 635 -29.94 5.46 19.33
CA GLY A 635 -30.50 4.30 20.02
C GLY A 635 -29.44 3.46 20.73
N LYS A 636 -29.83 2.92 21.87
CA LYS A 636 -29.03 2.01 22.70
C LYS A 636 -29.04 0.59 22.15
N TRP A 637 -27.98 -0.12 22.50
CA TRP A 637 -27.73 -1.48 22.05
C TRP A 637 -27.38 -2.37 23.24
N VAL A 638 -27.91 -3.59 23.22
CA VAL A 638 -27.59 -4.66 24.18
C VAL A 638 -26.97 -5.84 23.44
N TRP A 639 -26.22 -6.66 24.17
CA TRP A 639 -25.40 -7.75 23.63
C TRP A 639 -26.08 -9.12 23.77
N THR A 640 -27.38 -9.19 23.48
CA THR A 640 -28.22 -10.39 23.68
C THR A 640 -28.60 -11.10 22.37
N GLY A 641 -28.09 -10.62 21.23
CA GLY A 641 -28.35 -11.21 19.93
C GLY A 641 -27.77 -12.62 19.75
N ASP A 642 -28.41 -13.40 18.88
CA ASP A 642 -27.96 -14.75 18.53
C ASP A 642 -26.62 -14.72 17.78
N THR A 643 -25.64 -15.44 18.32
CA THR A 643 -24.29 -15.56 17.74
C THR A 643 -24.10 -16.80 16.87
N SER A 644 -25.13 -17.65 16.70
CA SER A 644 -25.02 -18.93 15.98
C SER A 644 -24.66 -18.77 14.50
N ASP A 645 -25.14 -17.68 13.87
CA ASP A 645 -24.97 -17.40 12.45
C ASP A 645 -23.90 -16.33 12.14
N VAL A 646 -23.07 -15.94 13.12
CA VAL A 646 -21.97 -15.00 12.84
C VAL A 646 -20.93 -15.59 11.89
N ALA A 647 -20.25 -14.76 11.10
CA ALA A 647 -19.12 -15.22 10.30
C ALA A 647 -17.91 -15.62 11.18
N GLY A 648 -17.08 -16.53 10.67
CA GLY A 648 -15.95 -17.11 11.40
C GLY A 648 -16.29 -18.40 12.15
N LYS A 649 -15.28 -19.05 12.76
CA LYS A 649 -15.43 -20.32 13.47
C LYS A 649 -15.90 -20.15 14.91
N ILE A 650 -15.59 -19.01 15.54
CA ILE A 650 -16.06 -18.70 16.91
C ILE A 650 -17.50 -18.18 16.84
N LYS A 651 -18.46 -18.94 17.39
CA LYS A 651 -19.90 -18.63 17.43
C LYS A 651 -20.34 -17.99 18.75
N ALA A 652 -19.52 -17.09 19.27
CA ALA A 652 -19.74 -16.32 20.49
C ALA A 652 -19.01 -14.98 20.35
N ILE A 653 -19.25 -14.03 21.25
CA ILE A 653 -18.49 -12.77 21.25
C ILE A 653 -17.02 -13.10 21.59
N PRO A 654 -16.06 -12.84 20.68
CA PRO A 654 -14.68 -13.24 20.90
C PRO A 654 -13.97 -12.26 21.85
N ASN A 655 -13.13 -12.80 22.75
CA ASN A 655 -12.11 -12.01 23.42
C ASN A 655 -10.91 -11.86 22.47
N LEU A 656 -10.84 -10.74 21.76
CA LEU A 656 -9.81 -10.52 20.74
C LEU A 656 -8.42 -10.38 21.37
N PRO A 657 -7.37 -10.89 20.70
CA PRO A 657 -6.01 -10.78 21.20
C PRO A 657 -5.58 -9.31 21.29
N ILE A 658 -4.88 -8.99 22.38
CA ILE A 658 -4.16 -7.74 22.57
C ILE A 658 -2.69 -8.03 22.26
N THR A 659 -2.15 -7.33 21.27
CA THR A 659 -0.75 -7.43 20.88
C THR A 659 0.00 -6.24 21.50
N GLU A 660 0.97 -6.53 22.36
CA GLU A 660 1.97 -5.54 22.76
C GLU A 660 2.88 -5.28 21.56
N MET A 661 2.77 -4.08 20.97
CA MET A 661 3.57 -3.68 19.81
C MET A 661 4.98 -3.24 20.21
N ALA A 662 5.07 -2.55 21.34
CA ALA A 662 6.32 -2.02 21.88
C ALA A 662 6.18 -1.81 23.38
N ALA A 663 7.29 -1.95 24.10
CA ALA A 663 7.37 -1.67 25.52
C ALA A 663 8.66 -0.93 25.84
N ALA A 664 8.63 -0.11 26.89
CA ALA A 664 9.81 0.50 27.48
C ALA A 664 9.70 0.41 29.01
N THR A 665 10.85 0.22 29.66
CA THR A 665 10.93 0.15 31.12
C THR A 665 12.03 1.07 31.62
N ALA A 666 11.80 1.75 32.74
CA ALA A 666 12.78 2.59 33.38
C ALA A 666 12.71 2.50 34.91
N THR A 667 13.82 2.83 35.57
CA THR A 667 13.92 2.85 37.03
C THR A 667 13.88 4.30 37.52
N LEU A 668 13.00 4.59 38.48
CA LEU A 668 12.96 5.87 39.19
C LEU A 668 13.41 5.65 40.64
N LYS A 669 14.39 6.41 41.12
CA LYS A 669 14.89 6.36 42.49
C LYS A 669 14.19 7.44 43.30
N VAL A 670 13.37 7.05 44.27
CA VAL A 670 12.60 7.99 45.08
C VAL A 670 13.49 8.58 46.17
N VAL A 671 13.67 9.90 46.15
CA VAL A 671 14.51 10.63 47.11
C VAL A 671 13.70 11.70 47.85
N GLY A 672 14.09 12.05 49.07
CA GLY A 672 13.39 13.06 49.87
C GLY A 672 13.55 14.50 49.32
N THR A 673 14.66 14.79 48.65
CA THR A 673 14.93 16.05 47.93
C THR A 673 15.81 15.71 46.74
N VAL A 674 15.48 16.19 45.54
CA VAL A 674 16.29 15.95 44.34
C VAL A 674 17.52 16.86 44.37
N PRO A 675 18.75 16.33 44.37
CA PRO A 675 19.94 17.13 44.08
C PRO A 675 19.86 17.76 42.68
N LEU A 676 20.58 18.86 42.44
CA LEU A 676 20.64 19.45 41.09
C LEU A 676 21.05 18.39 40.05
N PRO A 677 20.37 18.29 38.89
CA PRO A 677 20.65 17.26 37.90
C PRO A 677 22.13 17.26 37.49
N SER A 678 22.76 16.08 37.45
CA SER A 678 24.11 15.96 36.92
C SER A 678 24.08 16.15 35.39
N THR A 679 25.01 16.96 34.88
CA THR A 679 25.12 17.31 33.46
C THR A 679 25.93 16.30 32.64
N GLU A 680 26.08 15.05 33.11
CA GLU A 680 26.80 14.04 32.36
C GLU A 680 25.94 13.51 31.21
N VAL A 681 26.12 14.11 30.03
CA VAL A 681 25.67 13.56 28.77
C VAL A 681 26.58 12.38 28.44
N SER A 682 26.13 11.16 28.75
CA SER A 682 26.75 9.94 28.22
C SER A 682 25.71 9.12 27.43
N GLU A 683 26.23 8.36 26.45
CA GLU A 683 25.55 7.68 25.33
C GLU A 683 25.07 8.58 24.18
N ASN A 684 25.00 7.98 22.98
CA ASN A 684 24.54 8.58 21.72
C ASN A 684 23.03 8.90 21.81
N THR A 685 22.66 9.88 22.63
CA THR A 685 21.28 10.31 22.92
C THR A 685 20.71 11.26 21.87
N ARG A 686 21.47 11.57 20.81
CA ARG A 686 21.07 12.51 19.77
C ARG A 686 19.72 12.15 19.16
N GLU A 687 19.51 10.88 18.85
CA GLU A 687 18.24 10.43 18.25
C GLU A 687 17.08 10.56 19.24
N ARG A 688 17.27 10.21 20.51
CA ARG A 688 16.27 10.36 21.58
C ARG A 688 15.79 11.81 21.67
N TRP A 689 16.73 12.76 21.75
CA TRP A 689 16.42 14.19 21.77
C TRP A 689 15.74 14.67 20.47
N ASN A 690 16.16 14.16 19.32
CA ASN A 690 15.56 14.53 18.04
C ASN A 690 14.11 14.03 17.95
N ASP A 691 13.85 12.79 18.35
CA ASP A 691 12.50 12.20 18.35
C ASP A 691 11.59 12.90 19.35
N TYR A 692 12.08 13.21 20.56
CA TYR A 692 11.36 14.03 21.53
C TYR A 692 11.04 15.43 20.97
N GLY A 693 12.02 16.10 20.36
CA GLY A 693 11.81 17.39 19.68
C GLY A 693 10.79 17.33 18.54
N ILE A 694 10.78 16.24 17.77
CA ILE A 694 9.80 16.01 16.69
C ILE A 694 8.38 15.89 17.27
N GLY A 695 8.20 15.12 18.35
CA GLY A 695 6.90 14.97 19.01
C GLY A 695 6.39 16.31 19.53
N LEU A 696 7.24 17.07 20.22
CA LEU A 696 6.92 18.40 20.73
C LEU A 696 6.57 19.40 19.61
N LEU A 697 7.34 19.40 18.52
CA LEU A 697 7.06 20.24 17.34
C LEU A 697 5.67 19.93 16.75
N LEU A 698 5.35 18.65 16.58
CA LEU A 698 4.06 18.23 16.01
C LEU A 698 2.87 18.54 16.91
N GLN A 699 3.08 18.70 18.23
CA GLN A 699 2.07 19.16 19.18
C GLN A 699 1.94 20.69 19.24
N GLY A 700 2.90 21.42 18.66
CA GLY A 700 2.97 22.88 18.73
C GLY A 700 3.67 23.42 19.99
N ASP A 701 4.35 22.57 20.77
CA ASP A 701 5.18 22.99 21.91
C ASP A 701 6.53 23.52 21.41
N LEU A 702 6.49 24.67 20.74
CA LEU A 702 7.64 25.21 19.99
C LEU A 702 8.85 25.48 20.89
N LYS A 703 8.65 25.94 22.13
CA LYS A 703 9.76 26.23 23.04
C LYS A 703 10.44 24.98 23.58
N ALA A 704 9.68 23.95 23.94
CA ALA A 704 10.27 22.68 24.33
C ALA A 704 10.96 22.01 23.12
N ALA A 705 10.35 22.08 21.94
CA ALA A 705 10.92 21.54 20.70
C ALA A 705 12.25 22.22 20.33
N GLU A 706 12.34 23.55 20.37
CA GLU A 706 13.60 24.28 20.15
C GLU A 706 14.67 23.82 21.13
N THR A 707 14.33 23.73 22.42
CA THR A 707 15.25 23.27 23.47
C THR A 707 15.79 21.86 23.16
N ALA A 708 14.91 20.92 22.79
CA ALA A 708 15.29 19.56 22.43
C ALA A 708 16.19 19.51 21.18
N PHE A 709 15.86 20.27 20.12
CA PHE A 709 16.70 20.32 18.92
C PHE A 709 18.03 21.06 19.13
N LEU A 710 18.10 22.03 20.03
CA LEU A 710 19.38 22.63 20.41
C LEU A 710 20.29 21.59 21.08
N LYS A 711 19.75 20.71 21.94
CA LYS A 711 20.50 19.56 22.46
C LYS A 711 21.01 18.63 21.35
N VAL A 712 20.22 18.39 20.31
CA VAL A 712 20.68 17.64 19.12
C VAL A 712 21.91 18.32 18.49
N THR A 713 21.89 19.65 18.34
CA THR A 713 23.02 20.40 17.76
C THR A 713 24.24 20.50 18.68
N GLU A 714 24.05 20.43 19.99
CA GLU A 714 25.15 20.36 20.98
C GLU A 714 25.83 18.99 20.94
N ILE A 715 25.04 17.91 20.85
CA ILE A 715 25.55 16.52 20.82
C ILE A 715 26.27 16.23 19.50
N GLU A 716 25.68 16.62 18.37
CA GLU A 716 26.24 16.37 17.04
C GLU A 716 26.18 17.63 16.16
N PRO A 717 27.13 18.57 16.29
CA PRO A 717 27.13 19.81 15.51
C PRO A 717 27.18 19.63 13.99
N GLY A 718 27.69 18.47 13.52
CA GLY A 718 27.75 18.10 12.10
C GLY A 718 26.46 17.48 11.54
N TYR A 719 25.43 17.28 12.37
CA TYR A 719 24.15 16.73 11.93
C TYR A 719 23.28 17.82 11.31
N LEU A 720 23.19 17.83 9.98
CA LEU A 720 22.45 18.83 9.19
C LEU A 720 21.01 19.02 9.67
N ASP A 721 20.30 17.93 9.94
CA ASP A 721 18.88 17.98 10.33
C ASP A 721 18.66 18.61 11.70
N GLY A 722 19.64 18.56 12.61
CA GLY A 722 19.54 19.25 13.90
C GLY A 722 19.31 20.76 13.71
N TRP A 723 20.13 21.39 12.86
CA TRP A 723 20.01 22.80 12.52
C TRP A 723 18.74 23.11 11.72
N VAL A 724 18.37 22.24 10.78
CA VAL A 724 17.10 22.39 10.03
C VAL A 724 15.90 22.31 10.96
N ASN A 725 15.91 21.43 11.96
CA ASN A 725 14.80 21.27 12.89
C ASN A 725 14.65 22.48 13.83
N VAL A 726 15.76 23.10 14.28
CA VAL A 726 15.70 24.40 14.96
C VAL A 726 15.12 25.47 14.03
N ALA A 727 15.53 25.50 12.75
CA ALA A 727 14.97 26.44 11.78
C ALA A 727 13.47 26.23 11.55
N ARG A 728 12.98 24.98 11.49
CA ARG A 728 11.55 24.65 11.38
C ARG A 728 10.75 25.28 12.51
N VAL A 729 11.20 25.07 13.76
CA VAL A 729 10.56 25.65 14.96
C VAL A 729 10.52 27.17 14.87
N ARG A 730 11.65 27.81 14.51
CA ARG A 730 11.72 29.28 14.40
C ARG A 730 10.85 29.84 13.27
N ILE A 731 10.72 29.13 12.15
CA ILE A 731 9.79 29.51 11.07
C ILE A 731 8.34 29.46 11.57
N GLU A 732 7.97 28.41 12.30
CA GLU A 732 6.62 28.29 12.89
C GLU A 732 6.34 29.33 13.97
N GLU A 733 7.36 29.72 14.74
CA GLU A 733 7.27 30.82 15.71
C GLU A 733 7.23 32.21 15.04
N GLY A 734 7.69 32.34 13.79
CA GLY A 734 7.81 33.60 13.07
C GLY A 734 9.18 34.29 13.19
N GLU A 735 10.14 33.67 13.86
CA GLU A 735 11.52 34.13 14.06
C GLU A 735 12.40 33.90 12.81
N MET A 736 12.05 34.57 11.71
CA MET A 736 12.64 34.34 10.38
C MET A 736 14.15 34.58 10.33
N GLN A 737 14.66 35.64 10.97
CA GLN A 737 16.09 35.93 11.01
C GLN A 737 16.87 34.84 11.76
N GLY A 738 16.31 34.37 12.88
CA GLY A 738 16.88 33.28 13.65
C GLY A 738 16.86 31.95 12.89
N ALA A 739 15.81 31.70 12.09
CA ALA A 739 15.73 30.54 11.21
C ALA A 739 16.78 30.60 10.10
N GLU A 740 16.99 31.77 9.48
CA GLU A 740 18.00 31.99 8.45
C GLU A 740 19.40 31.61 8.95
N THR A 741 19.78 32.09 10.14
CA THR A 741 21.08 31.76 10.74
C THR A 741 21.27 30.26 10.96
N MET A 742 20.21 29.53 11.30
CA MET A 742 20.29 28.07 11.45
C MET A 742 20.41 27.36 10.10
N LEU A 743 19.72 27.87 9.07
CA LEU A 743 19.82 27.35 7.70
C LEU A 743 21.18 27.62 7.07
N GLU A 744 21.83 28.75 7.36
CA GLU A 744 23.22 29.02 6.96
C GLU A 744 24.18 27.97 7.52
N LYS A 745 24.05 27.59 8.80
CA LYS A 745 24.81 26.48 9.39
C LYS A 745 24.54 25.16 8.67
N ALA A 746 23.26 24.88 8.36
CA ALA A 746 22.89 23.70 7.60
C ALA A 746 23.49 23.70 6.18
N PHE A 747 23.60 24.86 5.52
CA PHE A 747 24.25 24.99 4.21
C PHE A 747 25.75 24.69 4.27
N GLU A 748 26.46 25.12 5.32
CA GLU A 748 27.88 24.78 5.47
C GLU A 748 28.09 23.26 5.60
N ILE A 749 27.25 22.57 6.36
CA ILE A 749 27.29 21.11 6.48
C ILE A 749 26.92 20.47 5.14
N GLN A 750 25.90 20.97 4.46
CA GLN A 750 25.45 20.48 3.16
C GLN A 750 26.58 20.47 2.11
N LYS A 751 27.53 21.40 2.14
CA LYS A 751 28.68 21.42 1.20
C LYS A 751 29.56 20.17 1.32
N THR A 752 29.54 19.51 2.48
CA THR A 752 30.28 18.26 2.72
C THR A 752 29.50 17.01 2.27
N LEU A 753 28.20 17.16 1.97
CA LEU A 753 27.33 16.05 1.57
C LEU A 753 27.27 15.88 0.04
N PRO A 754 27.15 14.64 -0.47
CA PRO A 754 26.94 14.39 -1.89
C PRO A 754 25.71 15.11 -2.45
N PRO A 755 25.72 15.58 -3.72
CA PRO A 755 24.57 16.23 -4.38
C PRO A 755 23.25 15.44 -4.31
N GLU A 756 23.34 14.13 -4.35
CA GLU A 756 22.22 13.19 -4.29
C GLU A 756 21.65 12.98 -2.88
N ASN A 757 22.33 13.46 -1.83
CA ASN A 757 21.88 13.24 -0.45
C ASN A 757 20.51 13.89 -0.21
N LEU A 758 19.53 13.07 0.15
CA LEU A 758 18.11 13.44 0.29
C LEU A 758 17.83 14.56 1.32
N HIS A 759 18.75 14.77 2.27
CA HIS A 759 18.63 15.80 3.29
C HIS A 759 18.90 17.22 2.77
N ARG A 760 19.44 17.37 1.56
CA ARG A 760 19.76 18.70 1.00
C ARG A 760 18.51 19.50 0.63
N ALA A 761 17.48 18.86 0.08
CA ALA A 761 16.27 19.56 -0.39
C ALA A 761 15.53 20.33 0.71
N LYS A 762 15.45 19.79 1.93
CA LYS A 762 14.76 20.48 3.04
C LYS A 762 15.43 21.80 3.40
N VAL A 763 16.76 21.90 3.33
CA VAL A 763 17.49 23.16 3.59
C VAL A 763 17.04 24.23 2.58
N HIS A 764 17.05 23.89 1.29
CA HIS A 764 16.57 24.79 0.24
C HIS A 764 15.09 25.16 0.42
N TYR A 765 14.23 24.20 0.76
CA TYR A 765 12.81 24.46 0.97
C TYR A 765 12.56 25.46 2.12
N PHE A 766 13.15 25.23 3.30
CA PHE A 766 12.94 26.12 4.46
C PHE A 766 13.59 27.48 4.23
N TYR A 767 14.74 27.55 3.55
CA TYR A 767 15.33 28.84 3.15
C TYR A 767 14.41 29.62 2.21
N ALA A 768 13.77 28.96 1.25
CA ALA A 768 12.80 29.60 0.39
C ALA A 768 11.60 30.17 1.16
N LEU A 769 11.13 29.52 2.25
CA LEU A 769 10.06 30.08 3.09
C LEU A 769 10.49 31.36 3.82
N VAL A 770 11.74 31.41 4.31
CA VAL A 770 12.31 32.61 4.91
C VAL A 770 12.40 33.73 3.88
N GLN A 771 12.96 33.45 2.70
CA GLN A 771 13.10 34.44 1.63
C GLN A 771 11.76 34.94 1.08
N GLU A 772 10.75 34.06 1.01
CA GLU A 772 9.38 34.46 0.70
C GLU A 772 8.89 35.55 1.66
N THR A 773 9.12 35.36 2.97
CA THR A 773 8.68 36.32 4.00
C THR A 773 9.40 37.66 3.87
N HIS A 774 10.66 37.63 3.42
CA HIS A 774 11.43 38.83 3.07
C HIS A 774 11.01 39.49 1.74
N GLY A 775 10.11 38.86 0.97
CA GLY A 775 9.69 39.33 -0.36
C GLY A 775 10.69 39.01 -1.49
N ASN A 776 11.72 38.22 -1.21
CA ASN A 776 12.78 37.84 -2.15
C ASN A 776 12.33 36.65 -3.03
N TYR A 777 11.29 36.85 -3.83
CA TYR A 777 10.62 35.77 -4.56
C TYR A 777 11.52 35.07 -5.59
N ASP A 778 12.46 35.77 -6.23
CA ASP A 778 13.39 35.14 -7.19
C ASP A 778 14.34 34.14 -6.49
N ILE A 779 14.86 34.51 -5.31
CA ILE A 779 15.69 33.63 -4.49
C ILE A 779 14.86 32.44 -3.98
N ALA A 780 13.63 32.69 -3.52
CA ALA A 780 12.73 31.62 -3.10
C ALA A 780 12.44 30.62 -4.24
N ILE A 781 12.22 31.11 -5.46
CA ILE A 781 12.02 30.28 -6.66
C ILE A 781 13.25 29.44 -6.95
N GLU A 782 14.45 30.02 -6.95
CA GLU A 782 15.71 29.30 -7.20
C GLU A 782 15.88 28.14 -6.21
N HIS A 783 15.71 28.39 -4.92
CA HIS A 783 15.83 27.36 -3.89
C HIS A 783 14.72 26.30 -4.00
N LEU A 784 13.48 26.68 -4.32
CA LEU A 784 12.41 25.71 -4.58
C LEU A 784 12.68 24.86 -5.83
N GLN A 785 13.32 25.42 -6.86
CA GLN A 785 13.75 24.65 -8.04
C GLN A 785 14.82 23.62 -7.69
N HIS A 786 15.77 23.95 -6.81
CA HIS A 786 16.72 22.96 -6.27
C HIS A 786 16.02 21.83 -5.53
N ALA A 787 15.06 22.14 -4.64
CA ALA A 787 14.28 21.12 -3.95
C ALA A 787 13.44 20.27 -4.92
N ALA A 788 12.81 20.90 -5.92
CA ALA A 788 11.98 20.22 -6.92
C ALA A 788 12.79 19.39 -7.93
N ALA A 789 14.06 19.72 -8.15
CA ALA A 789 14.96 18.90 -8.97
C ALA A 789 15.27 17.56 -8.29
N GLN A 790 15.44 17.57 -6.96
CA GLN A 790 15.67 16.36 -6.18
C GLN A 790 14.37 15.59 -5.89
N PHE A 791 13.27 16.30 -5.62
CA PHE A 791 11.95 15.72 -5.31
C PHE A 791 10.88 16.22 -6.28
N PRO A 792 10.87 15.73 -7.54
CA PRO A 792 9.99 16.27 -8.57
C PRO A 792 8.50 16.02 -8.34
N ARG A 793 8.14 15.03 -7.51
CA ARG A 793 6.76 14.68 -7.15
C ARG A 793 6.36 15.16 -5.74
N ASP A 794 7.16 15.97 -5.04
CA ASP A 794 6.71 16.54 -3.75
C ASP A 794 5.68 17.65 -4.03
N THR A 795 4.42 17.37 -3.69
CA THR A 795 3.28 18.28 -3.87
C THR A 795 3.44 19.60 -3.11
N ARG A 796 4.09 19.58 -1.94
CA ARG A 796 4.30 20.78 -1.12
C ARG A 796 5.32 21.70 -1.78
N VAL A 797 6.42 21.15 -2.28
CA VAL A 797 7.45 21.91 -3.01
C VAL A 797 6.85 22.53 -4.27
N ARG A 798 6.11 21.75 -5.07
CA ARG A 798 5.44 22.22 -6.30
C ARG A 798 4.41 23.32 -6.02
N ASN A 799 3.57 23.15 -5.00
CA ASN A 799 2.60 24.17 -4.60
C ASN A 799 3.29 25.47 -4.14
N ARG A 800 4.38 25.39 -3.37
CA ARG A 800 5.14 26.58 -2.98
C ARG A 800 5.74 27.28 -4.21
N LEU A 801 6.33 26.54 -5.15
CA LEU A 801 6.89 27.09 -6.39
C LEU A 801 5.80 27.78 -7.23
N GLY A 802 4.65 27.12 -7.43
CA GLY A 802 3.50 27.72 -8.11
C GLY A 802 3.00 28.99 -7.43
N ARG A 803 2.98 29.01 -6.08
CA ARG A 803 2.60 30.20 -5.31
C ARG A 803 3.61 31.34 -5.48
N MET A 804 4.91 31.06 -5.59
CA MET A 804 5.92 32.11 -5.85
C MET A 804 5.71 32.77 -7.21
N HIS A 805 5.50 31.95 -8.26
CA HIS A 805 5.16 32.46 -9.60
C HIS A 805 3.84 33.27 -9.58
N PHE A 806 2.83 32.81 -8.82
CA PHE A 806 1.59 33.57 -8.65
C PHE A 806 1.82 34.96 -8.02
N LEU A 807 2.65 35.06 -6.97
CA LEU A 807 2.99 36.34 -6.32
C LEU A 807 3.73 37.28 -7.27
N LYS A 808 4.59 36.72 -8.15
CA LYS A 808 5.23 37.45 -9.26
C LYS A 808 4.29 37.77 -10.43
N ARG A 809 3.02 37.37 -10.37
CA ARG A 809 2.01 37.53 -11.43
C ARG A 809 2.33 36.75 -12.72
N GLU A 810 3.16 35.72 -12.62
CA GLU A 810 3.50 34.79 -13.70
C GLU A 810 2.49 33.63 -13.71
N TYR A 811 1.23 33.94 -14.02
CA TYR A 811 0.10 33.05 -13.79
C TYR A 811 0.14 31.76 -14.60
N GLU A 812 0.63 31.77 -15.84
CA GLU A 812 0.78 30.59 -16.69
C GLU A 812 1.83 29.61 -16.14
N THR A 813 2.95 30.14 -15.65
CA THR A 813 4.00 29.34 -14.99
C THR A 813 3.48 28.77 -13.67
N ALA A 814 2.75 29.57 -12.90
CA ALA A 814 2.09 29.11 -11.67
C ALA A 814 1.12 27.96 -11.93
N LEU A 815 0.27 28.08 -12.96
CA LEU A 815 -0.65 27.02 -13.39
C LEU A 815 0.10 25.73 -13.76
N THR A 816 1.26 25.84 -14.42
CA THR A 816 2.07 24.67 -14.78
C THR A 816 2.57 23.91 -13.55
N GLU A 817 3.00 24.61 -12.50
CA GLU A 817 3.41 23.97 -11.25
C GLU A 817 2.24 23.38 -10.46
N PHE A 818 1.09 24.07 -10.39
CA PHE A 818 -0.11 23.50 -9.76
C PHE A 818 -0.64 22.29 -10.52
N GLN A 819 -0.56 22.27 -11.85
CA GLN A 819 -0.90 21.09 -12.64
C GLN A 819 0.04 19.91 -12.32
N LYS A 820 1.34 20.14 -12.11
CA LYS A 820 2.26 19.09 -11.65
C LYS A 820 1.87 18.56 -10.27
N THR A 821 1.41 19.40 -9.34
CA THR A 821 0.82 18.94 -8.08
C THR A 821 -0.34 17.99 -8.34
N LEU A 822 -1.30 18.38 -9.20
CA LEU A 822 -2.48 17.57 -9.50
C LEU A 822 -2.19 16.28 -10.27
N THR A 823 -1.03 16.15 -10.95
CA THR A 823 -0.60 14.86 -11.50
C THR A 823 -0.26 13.84 -10.43
N VAL A 824 0.03 14.27 -9.20
CA VAL A 824 0.37 13.43 -8.06
C VAL A 824 -0.84 13.28 -7.13
N ASP A 825 -1.44 14.40 -6.73
CA ASP A 825 -2.59 14.45 -5.83
C ASP A 825 -3.71 15.27 -6.49
N PRO A 826 -4.68 14.62 -7.17
CA PRO A 826 -5.75 15.33 -7.87
C PRO A 826 -6.71 16.06 -6.92
N GLU A 827 -6.68 15.77 -5.62
CA GLU A 827 -7.57 16.34 -4.60
C GLU A 827 -6.90 17.45 -3.79
N ASP A 828 -5.70 17.90 -4.20
CA ASP A 828 -4.93 18.92 -3.50
C ASP A 828 -5.67 20.27 -3.44
N LEU A 829 -6.12 20.63 -2.24
CA LEU A 829 -6.96 21.81 -1.97
C LEU A 829 -6.25 23.12 -2.37
N ASP A 830 -4.97 23.23 -2.04
CA ASP A 830 -4.16 24.43 -2.28
C ASP A 830 -3.95 24.68 -3.78
N ALA A 831 -3.72 23.61 -4.55
CA ALA A 831 -3.60 23.69 -6.00
C ALA A 831 -4.91 24.20 -6.62
N HIS A 832 -6.07 23.65 -6.26
CA HIS A 832 -7.36 24.10 -6.79
C HIS A 832 -7.67 25.57 -6.43
N TYR A 833 -7.38 25.98 -5.19
CA TYR A 833 -7.54 27.37 -4.76
C TYR A 833 -6.66 28.33 -5.57
N ASN A 834 -5.38 28.01 -5.74
CA ASN A 834 -4.47 28.90 -6.45
C ASN A 834 -4.68 28.87 -7.96
N MET A 835 -5.06 27.73 -8.55
CA MET A 835 -5.49 27.65 -9.96
C MET A 835 -6.72 28.52 -10.21
N MET A 836 -7.73 28.49 -9.33
CA MET A 836 -8.88 29.40 -9.41
C MET A 836 -8.43 30.87 -9.47
N ARG A 837 -7.48 31.28 -8.62
CA ARG A 837 -6.95 32.65 -8.60
C ARG A 837 -6.17 32.99 -9.87
N CYS A 838 -5.35 32.08 -10.37
CA CYS A 838 -4.63 32.24 -11.64
C CYS A 838 -5.60 32.42 -12.80
N TYR A 839 -6.61 31.56 -12.93
CA TYR A 839 -7.61 31.65 -13.99
C TYR A 839 -8.43 32.94 -13.92
N ARG A 840 -8.76 33.45 -12.72
CA ARG A 840 -9.39 34.76 -12.56
C ARG A 840 -8.50 35.89 -13.06
N ALA A 841 -7.21 35.86 -12.71
CA ALA A 841 -6.23 36.86 -13.17
C ALA A 841 -6.04 36.83 -14.69
N LEU A 842 -6.05 35.63 -15.28
CA LEU A 842 -6.01 35.38 -16.72
C LEU A 842 -7.36 35.59 -17.43
N LYS A 843 -8.40 36.04 -16.72
CA LYS A 843 -9.75 36.27 -17.27
C LYS A 843 -10.35 35.04 -17.96
N ASN A 844 -10.12 33.85 -17.42
CA ASN A 844 -10.73 32.59 -17.84
C ASN A 844 -11.82 32.16 -16.82
N PRO A 845 -13.07 32.66 -16.92
CA PRO A 845 -14.11 32.42 -15.93
C PRO A 845 -14.57 30.96 -15.87
N SER A 846 -14.49 30.22 -16.98
CA SER A 846 -14.92 28.81 -17.03
C SER A 846 -14.02 27.91 -16.18
N LEU A 847 -12.70 27.99 -16.40
CA LEU A 847 -11.74 27.21 -15.60
C LEU A 847 -11.67 27.71 -14.16
N ALA A 848 -11.81 29.02 -13.93
CA ALA A 848 -11.91 29.56 -12.57
C ALA A 848 -13.11 28.99 -11.79
N ALA A 849 -14.29 28.93 -12.42
CA ALA A 849 -15.49 28.36 -11.79
C ALA A 849 -15.33 26.86 -11.51
N LYS A 850 -14.70 26.10 -12.42
CA LYS A 850 -14.44 24.68 -12.20
C LYS A 850 -13.46 24.45 -11.05
N SER A 851 -12.33 25.16 -11.02
CA SER A 851 -11.38 25.09 -9.89
C SER A 851 -12.00 25.55 -8.57
N GLN A 852 -12.89 26.55 -8.60
CA GLN A 852 -13.65 26.97 -7.41
C GLN A 852 -14.56 25.85 -6.89
N LYS A 853 -15.27 25.15 -7.79
CA LYS A 853 -16.13 24.02 -7.40
C LYS A 853 -15.31 22.89 -6.76
N LEU A 854 -14.14 22.58 -7.31
CA LEU A 854 -13.23 21.57 -6.75
C LEU A 854 -12.63 22.01 -5.40
N TYR A 855 -12.21 23.26 -5.26
CA TYR A 855 -11.78 23.81 -3.98
C TYR A 855 -12.87 23.68 -2.92
N LEU A 856 -14.11 24.08 -3.24
CA LEU A 856 -15.24 23.97 -2.30
C LEU A 856 -15.61 22.53 -1.98
N ARG A 857 -15.49 21.62 -2.95
CA ARG A 857 -15.69 20.17 -2.74
C ARG A 857 -14.73 19.63 -1.69
N PHE A 858 -13.43 19.89 -1.81
CA PHE A 858 -12.41 19.32 -0.93
C PHE A 858 -12.15 20.12 0.35
N LYS A 859 -12.66 21.37 0.45
CA LYS A 859 -12.55 22.17 1.68
C LYS A 859 -13.28 21.45 2.82
N ALA A 860 -12.78 21.54 4.06
CA ALA A 860 -13.54 21.12 5.23
C ALA A 860 -14.76 22.03 5.47
N ASP A 861 -15.80 21.49 6.12
CA ASP A 861 -16.89 22.31 6.66
C ASP A 861 -16.51 22.81 8.05
N GLU A 862 -16.49 24.12 8.26
CA GLU A 862 -16.21 24.67 9.58
C GLU A 862 -17.49 24.73 10.44
N SER A 863 -18.69 24.67 9.84
CA SER A 863 -19.93 24.76 10.62
C SER A 863 -20.22 23.52 11.47
N VAL A 864 -19.66 22.35 11.10
CA VAL A 864 -19.82 21.10 11.86
C VAL A 864 -18.99 21.07 13.15
N ASP A 865 -18.08 22.04 13.36
CA ASP A 865 -17.30 22.12 14.58
C ASP A 865 -18.18 22.31 15.83
N ALA A 866 -19.39 22.88 15.68
CA ALA A 866 -20.36 23.00 16.76
C ALA A 866 -20.76 21.64 17.36
N ILE A 867 -20.80 20.57 16.54
CA ILE A 867 -21.12 19.20 16.96
C ILE A 867 -20.12 18.71 18.01
N THR A 868 -18.84 19.09 17.86
CA THR A 868 -17.77 18.69 18.81
C THR A 868 -18.04 19.15 20.24
N GLY A 869 -18.84 20.21 20.43
CA GLY A 869 -19.16 20.75 21.75
C GLY A 869 -19.98 19.81 22.63
N ILE A 870 -20.76 18.90 22.04
CA ILE A 870 -21.61 17.94 22.76
C ILE A 870 -20.76 16.92 23.54
N PRO A 871 -19.92 16.08 22.89
CA PRO A 871 -19.10 15.11 23.60
C PRO A 871 -18.08 15.78 24.52
N ARG A 872 -17.57 16.97 24.16
CA ARG A 872 -16.63 17.72 25.01
C ARG A 872 -17.20 18.11 26.37
N ARG A 873 -18.51 18.35 26.46
CA ARG A 873 -19.18 18.64 27.73
C ARG A 873 -19.60 17.38 28.47
N ALA A 874 -19.88 16.30 27.73
CA ALA A 874 -20.34 15.05 28.29
C ALA A 874 -19.20 14.20 28.89
N ASP A 875 -18.00 14.25 28.31
CA ASP A 875 -16.87 13.41 28.71
C ASP A 875 -15.58 14.25 28.89
N PRO A 876 -15.09 14.41 30.14
CA PRO A 876 -13.89 15.18 30.43
C PRO A 876 -12.60 14.53 29.90
N ASN A 877 -12.54 13.21 29.78
CA ASN A 877 -11.37 12.51 29.24
C ASN A 877 -11.23 12.80 27.76
N VAL A 878 -12.35 12.71 27.03
CA VAL A 878 -12.40 13.02 25.61
C VAL A 878 -12.10 14.50 25.33
N ASN A 879 -12.60 15.41 26.17
CA ASN A 879 -12.25 16.84 26.04
C ASN A 879 -10.78 17.13 26.35
N ARG A 880 -10.16 16.35 27.24
CA ARG A 880 -8.72 16.43 27.54
C ARG A 880 -7.89 15.94 26.35
N GLU A 881 -8.22 14.76 25.83
CA GLU A 881 -7.50 14.10 24.73
C GLU A 881 -7.48 14.93 23.43
N ARG A 882 -8.48 15.80 23.23
CA ARG A 882 -8.50 16.74 22.11
C ARG A 882 -7.40 17.81 22.18
N GLN A 883 -6.92 18.13 23.38
CA GLN A 883 -5.92 19.18 23.56
C GLN A 883 -4.58 18.66 23.04
N PRO A 884 -3.80 19.43 22.25
CA PRO A 884 -2.50 18.94 21.78
C PRO A 884 -1.47 18.72 22.90
N ILE A 885 -1.65 19.42 24.02
CA ILE A 885 -0.78 19.38 25.19
C ILE A 885 -1.67 19.19 26.42
N HIS A 886 -1.62 17.98 26.99
CA HIS A 886 -2.31 17.60 28.22
C HIS A 886 -1.54 16.53 28.96
N GLU A 887 -1.99 16.21 30.18
CA GLU A 887 -1.39 15.17 31.02
C GLU A 887 -2.43 14.11 31.41
N HIS A 888 -2.01 12.86 31.33
CA HIS A 888 -2.73 11.71 31.86
C HIS A 888 -2.38 11.51 33.33
N THR A 889 -3.37 11.12 34.13
CA THR A 889 -3.25 10.96 35.59
C THR A 889 -3.54 9.52 35.98
N ASN A 890 -3.24 9.16 37.23
CA ASN A 890 -3.52 7.83 37.75
C ASN A 890 -5.02 7.52 37.64
N SER A 891 -5.37 6.37 37.07
CA SER A 891 -6.76 5.88 37.00
C SER A 891 -6.97 4.60 37.83
N TYR A 892 -5.92 4.15 38.53
CA TYR A 892 -5.98 3.02 39.42
C TYR A 892 -6.39 3.44 40.82
N GLU A 893 -7.54 2.93 41.24
CA GLU A 893 -7.98 2.93 42.62
C GLU A 893 -7.67 1.55 43.22
N PRO A 894 -6.90 1.48 44.32
CA PRO A 894 -6.68 0.21 45.01
C PRO A 894 -8.03 -0.35 45.48
N PRO A 895 -8.23 -1.68 45.44
CA PRO A 895 -9.46 -2.28 45.94
C PRO A 895 -9.67 -1.83 47.38
N SER A 896 -10.86 -1.29 47.67
CA SER A 896 -11.25 -0.92 49.03
C SER A 896 -11.07 -2.15 49.93
N ASN A 897 -10.24 -2.04 50.98
CA ASN A 897 -10.10 -3.12 51.96
C ASN A 897 -11.49 -3.52 52.45
N PRO A 898 -11.86 -4.81 52.40
CA PRO A 898 -13.17 -5.28 52.83
C PRO A 898 -13.47 -5.00 54.30
#